data_AF-A0A0V1ACD9-F1
#
_entry.id   AF-A0A0V1ACD9-F1
#
_cell.length_a   1.000
_cell.length_b   1.000
_cell.length_c   1.000
_cell.angle_alpha   90.00
_cell.angle_beta   90.00
_cell.angle_gamma   90.00
#
_symmetry.space_group_name_H-M   'P 1'
#
loop_
_entity.id
_entity.type
_entity.pdbx_description
1 polymer ?
#
loop_
_entity_poly.entity_id
_entity_poly.type
_entity_poly.pdbx_seq_one_letter_code
_entity_poly.pdbx_strand_id
1 'polypeptide(L)'
;MPFWKCTLEKCFYFWIIVLFYQSRLLKSFPLHDPIGSRYHLNKEIAEQFLILSRQYPNQLHQFYIGKSVYDQEIVGVAVSAQYPEQHISLRPNILFTANIHGNEPVGREILLKLVTYALENFGKDPLITQLLNETRLLVIPTLNPDGFDVSTLGDCYGVEGRTNANGFDLNRNYPNIWKTTNDAKKYQPETLAFMSWVEKIPVVLSMDIHGGSLVVNYPYDSRMDARSVYSAAPDDDVLKHLALSYSHSNLRMSQNSETWCPLDSERFKDGITNGANWYSIEGSLQDYMYSMRGSMALTLEMSCCKYPNPEILKTIWNENLPSLLQFWKQVLTGIKGIVRNADSAAPIEATLKIVGRDIGFKTTKNGEFYRILLPGKYRLIVDAPLFKPSVVDFVLTEQIPYVELNISMWPESSESFGQIEKDVKTVYTDQTVALRFTSWKSMLFMIIVLHISIVLFWKLSSAIAMTVTSYGAARKERSNYLAPVEGDTSSSGATESDYQEFSPIRPTLVRNFRQAALEIFFSNKFQSRVMICILHYFNIGVLSLFFVELVLKVFVMGFTIFKYRMEMFDFIVIILSFSLSIVYGNCSRTADGAGLLISFRLWRILRIFKNVVASVKMEAQRKIRKEGRTKKALQREVCKLREYCLKQEYELQFYRLILQQNRIPLPTVLRIPRSPLTMSVTVEVNEHCLKSLSNDESYICEKSSSNTE
;
A
#
# COMPACT_ATOMS: atom_id res chain seq x y z
N MET A 1 32.00 16.25 59.30
CA MET A 1 32.74 17.25 58.51
C MET A 1 31.72 18.13 57.79
N PRO A 2 31.57 19.42 58.14
CA PRO A 2 30.58 20.31 57.54
C PRO A 2 31.16 21.11 56.34
N PHE A 3 30.26 21.78 55.62
CA PHE A 3 30.46 22.75 54.52
C PHE A 3 30.31 22.26 53.08
N TRP A 4 29.09 21.80 52.76
CA TRP A 4 28.38 22.34 51.59
C TRP A 4 27.03 22.91 52.06
N LYS A 5 27.04 24.13 52.61
CA LYS A 5 25.83 24.95 52.66
C LYS A 5 25.72 25.66 51.31
N CYS A 6 25.04 25.08 50.33
CA CYS A 6 24.44 25.90 49.26
C CYS A 6 23.32 26.67 49.95
N THR A 7 23.56 27.93 50.30
CA THR A 7 22.47 28.83 50.67
C THR A 7 21.59 29.02 49.43
N LEU A 8 20.27 29.07 49.62
CA LEU A 8 19.28 29.25 48.56
C LEU A 8 19.66 30.39 47.58
N GLU A 9 20.31 31.45 48.07
CA GLU A 9 20.87 32.52 47.23
C GLU A 9 21.92 32.04 46.23
N LYS A 10 22.91 31.22 46.63
CA LYS A 10 23.98 30.76 45.72
C LYS A 10 23.45 29.81 44.65
N CYS A 11 22.48 28.98 45.01
CA CYS A 11 21.78 28.11 44.07
C CYS A 11 20.85 28.94 43.13
N PHE A 12 20.26 30.05 43.60
CA PHE A 12 19.50 31.00 42.78
C PHE A 12 20.39 31.78 41.80
N TYR A 13 21.57 32.26 42.23
CA TYR A 13 22.56 32.88 41.34
C TYR A 13 23.14 31.89 40.33
N PHE A 14 23.36 30.62 40.71
CA PHE A 14 23.76 29.58 39.76
C PHE A 14 22.68 29.34 38.71
N TRP A 15 21.40 29.25 39.10
CA TRP A 15 20.29 29.15 38.14
C TRP A 15 20.11 30.40 37.31
N ILE A 16 20.29 31.61 37.85
CA ILE A 16 20.30 32.84 37.06
C ILE A 16 21.47 32.84 36.09
N ILE A 17 22.68 32.45 36.50
CA ILE A 17 23.85 32.37 35.62
C ILE A 17 23.64 31.30 34.56
N VAL A 18 23.05 30.15 34.88
CA VAL A 18 22.70 29.09 33.91
C VAL A 18 21.60 29.56 32.98
N LEU A 19 20.59 30.30 33.44
CA LEU A 19 19.56 30.91 32.61
C LEU A 19 20.11 32.09 31.78
N PHE A 20 21.09 32.84 32.29
CA PHE A 20 21.82 33.89 31.57
C PHE A 20 22.79 33.29 30.55
N TYR A 21 23.42 32.15 30.86
CA TYR A 21 24.27 31.40 29.93
C TYR A 21 23.45 30.65 28.90
N GLN A 22 22.30 30.07 29.26
CA GLN A 22 21.36 29.47 28.30
C GLN A 22 20.73 30.55 27.41
N SER A 23 20.38 31.72 27.94
CA SER A 23 19.90 32.85 27.13
C SER A 23 20.99 33.55 26.32
N ARG A 24 22.28 33.48 26.72
CA ARG A 24 23.42 33.93 25.91
C ARG A 24 23.88 32.90 24.88
N LEU A 25 23.81 31.60 25.18
CA LEU A 25 24.05 30.51 24.21
C LEU A 25 22.94 30.45 23.16
N LEU A 26 21.72 30.87 23.50
CA LEU A 26 20.63 31.14 22.55
C LEU A 26 20.81 32.47 21.77
N LYS A 27 21.86 33.25 22.06
CA LYS A 27 22.18 34.52 21.39
C LYS A 27 23.60 34.49 20.79
N SER A 28 23.90 33.55 19.90
CA SER A 28 24.95 33.75 18.87
C SER A 28 25.02 32.63 17.81
N PHE A 29 23.88 32.18 17.28
CA PHE A 29 23.85 31.78 15.88
C PHE A 29 23.21 32.97 15.14
N PRO A 30 23.85 33.56 14.12
CA PRO A 30 23.20 34.60 13.35
C PRO A 30 21.94 34.00 12.72
N LEU A 31 20.79 34.36 13.28
CA LEU A 31 19.45 33.99 12.82
C LEU A 31 19.14 34.53 11.42
N HIS A 32 20.02 35.41 10.93
CA HIS A 32 19.96 36.08 9.65
C HIS A 32 21.34 36.12 9.04
N ASP A 33 21.82 35.00 8.51
CA ASP A 33 22.80 35.10 7.45
C ASP A 33 22.10 35.80 6.26
N PRO A 34 22.59 36.97 5.80
CA PRO A 34 22.01 37.63 4.65
C PRO A 34 22.04 36.68 3.46
N ILE A 35 20.94 36.59 2.70
CA ILE A 35 20.91 35.76 1.50
C ILE A 35 22.07 36.14 0.59
N GLY A 36 22.83 35.12 0.17
CA GLY A 36 23.99 35.27 -0.69
C GLY A 36 25.32 35.49 0.01
N SER A 37 25.38 35.35 1.34
CA SER A 37 26.66 35.26 2.06
C SER A 37 27.36 33.91 1.84
N ARG A 38 26.59 32.81 1.79
CA ARG A 38 27.06 31.43 1.62
C ARG A 38 25.88 30.50 1.32
N TYR A 39 26.20 29.22 1.06
CA TYR A 39 25.23 28.13 1.09
C TYR A 39 25.22 27.46 2.47
N HIS A 40 24.05 26.98 2.89
CA HIS A 40 23.85 26.31 4.18
C HIS A 40 24.01 24.79 4.05
N LEU A 41 24.82 24.21 4.94
CA LEU A 41 24.97 22.76 5.09
C LEU A 41 23.66 22.11 5.54
N ASN A 42 23.53 20.79 5.36
CA ASN A 42 22.31 20.04 5.71
C ASN A 42 21.90 20.25 7.17
N LYS A 43 22.87 20.22 8.08
CA LYS A 43 22.65 20.46 9.52
C LYS A 43 22.19 21.88 9.82
N GLU A 44 22.77 22.87 9.12
CA GLU A 44 22.46 24.27 9.37
C GLU A 44 21.03 24.62 8.95
N ILE A 45 20.51 24.04 7.86
CA ILE A 45 19.09 24.21 7.48
C ILE A 45 18.17 23.65 8.56
N ALA A 46 18.46 22.44 9.06
CA ALA A 46 17.66 21.83 10.11
C ALA A 46 17.69 22.66 11.40
N GLU A 47 18.86 23.19 11.78
CA GLU A 47 19.03 24.06 12.94
C GLU A 47 18.30 25.39 12.77
N GLN A 48 18.37 26.01 11.60
CA GLN A 48 17.66 27.27 11.31
C GLN A 48 16.14 27.09 11.37
N PHE A 49 15.60 26.01 10.79
CA PHE A 49 14.17 25.72 10.91
C PHE A 49 13.75 25.42 12.34
N LEU A 50 14.58 24.74 13.13
CA LEU A 50 14.32 24.51 14.55
C LEU A 50 14.27 25.83 15.32
N ILE A 51 15.20 26.75 15.04
CA ILE A 51 15.25 28.08 15.64
C ILE A 51 14.00 28.89 15.24
N LEU A 52 13.65 28.92 13.94
CA LEU A 52 12.44 29.61 13.46
C LEU A 52 11.17 29.02 14.06
N SER A 53 11.08 27.70 14.23
CA SER A 53 9.92 27.05 14.86
C SER A 53 9.76 27.47 16.32
N ARG A 54 10.87 27.69 17.04
CA ARG A 54 10.83 28.22 18.42
C ARG A 54 10.46 29.69 18.48
N GLN A 55 10.84 30.48 17.49
CA GLN A 55 10.53 31.91 17.42
C GLN A 55 9.09 32.17 16.96
N TYR A 56 8.58 31.34 16.06
CA TYR A 56 7.24 31.44 15.46
C TYR A 56 6.41 30.16 15.71
N PRO A 57 6.19 29.74 16.98
CA PRO A 57 5.60 28.45 17.31
C PRO A 57 4.16 28.29 16.84
N ASN A 58 3.44 29.41 16.63
CA ASN A 58 2.07 29.38 16.13
C ASN A 58 1.99 29.31 14.60
N GLN A 59 3.09 29.62 13.90
CA GLN A 59 3.11 29.76 12.44
C GLN A 59 3.98 28.73 11.73
N LEU A 60 5.02 28.21 12.37
CA LEU A 60 5.95 27.25 11.77
C LEU A 60 6.09 25.97 12.59
N HIS A 61 5.94 24.84 11.89
CA HIS A 61 6.23 23.51 12.42
C HIS A 61 7.27 22.80 11.55
N GLN A 62 8.37 22.38 12.18
CA GLN A 62 9.39 21.54 11.53
C GLN A 62 8.97 20.07 11.54
N PHE A 63 9.18 19.36 10.43
CA PHE A 63 8.95 17.93 10.31
C PHE A 63 10.07 17.24 9.52
N TYR A 64 10.10 15.92 9.59
CA TYR A 64 11.02 15.05 8.85
C TYR A 64 10.22 14.04 8.03
N ILE A 65 10.61 13.82 6.78
CA ILE A 65 9.89 12.88 5.88
C ILE A 65 10.54 11.50 5.84
N GLY A 66 11.77 11.39 6.30
CA GLY A 66 12.59 10.19 6.26
C GLY A 66 14.07 10.55 6.14
N LYS A 67 14.88 9.59 5.71
CA LYS A 67 16.34 9.70 5.69
C LYS A 67 16.91 9.35 4.32
N SER A 68 18.04 9.94 3.98
CA SER A 68 18.84 9.62 2.80
C SER A 68 19.57 8.27 2.93
N VAL A 69 20.30 7.88 1.89
CA VAL A 69 21.15 6.67 1.90
C VAL A 69 22.21 6.73 3.01
N TYR A 70 22.82 7.89 3.26
CA TYR A 70 23.77 8.09 4.35
C TYR A 70 23.15 8.53 5.68
N ASP A 71 21.87 8.18 5.90
CA ASP A 71 21.15 8.39 7.15
C ASP A 71 20.96 9.88 7.53
N GLN A 72 21.06 10.79 6.55
CA GLN A 72 20.77 12.22 6.78
C GLN A 72 19.27 12.46 6.76
N GLU A 73 18.79 13.20 7.76
CA GLU A 73 17.38 13.57 7.87
C GLU A 73 16.95 14.50 6.73
N ILE A 74 15.85 14.15 6.05
CA ILE A 74 15.21 14.99 5.05
C ILE A 74 14.19 15.89 5.78
N VAL A 75 14.63 17.11 6.05
CA VAL A 75 13.90 18.10 6.84
C VAL A 75 12.99 18.97 5.98
N GLY A 76 11.80 19.28 6.50
CA GLY A 76 10.88 20.24 5.92
C GLY A 76 10.18 21.08 6.99
N VAL A 77 9.43 22.08 6.55
CA VAL A 77 8.60 22.93 7.42
C VAL A 77 7.22 23.12 6.83
N ALA A 78 6.24 23.23 7.72
CA ALA A 78 4.90 23.67 7.41
C ALA A 78 4.72 25.09 7.98
N VAL A 79 4.21 26.00 7.17
CA VAL A 79 4.00 27.40 7.52
C VAL A 79 2.55 27.78 7.23
N SER A 80 1.87 28.35 8.22
CA SER A 80 0.51 28.90 8.09
C SER A 80 0.27 29.95 9.17
N ALA A 81 -0.86 30.65 9.14
CA ALA A 81 -1.17 31.64 10.16
C ALA A 81 -1.34 31.02 11.56
N GLN A 82 -1.92 29.82 11.62
CA GLN A 82 -2.19 29.06 12.85
C GLN A 82 -2.26 27.56 12.56
N TYR A 83 -1.81 26.76 13.53
CA TYR A 83 -1.80 25.30 13.53
C TYR A 83 -1.01 24.67 12.37
N PRO A 84 0.26 25.08 12.14
CA PRO A 84 1.08 24.57 11.05
C PRO A 84 1.32 23.06 11.08
N GLU A 85 1.21 22.41 12.23
CA GLU A 85 1.40 20.98 12.43
C GLU A 85 0.26 20.11 11.86
N GLN A 86 -0.95 20.67 11.73
CA GLN A 86 -2.14 19.92 11.32
C GLN A 86 -2.76 20.46 10.02
N HIS A 87 -3.37 19.55 9.27
CA HIS A 87 -4.19 19.92 8.12
C HIS A 87 -5.53 20.46 8.60
N ILE A 88 -5.88 21.68 8.20
CA ILE A 88 -7.20 22.28 8.48
C ILE A 88 -8.09 22.07 7.28
N SER A 89 -9.35 21.72 7.53
CA SER A 89 -10.28 21.44 6.46
C SER A 89 -10.49 22.65 5.55
N LEU A 90 -10.56 22.42 4.23
CA LEU A 90 -10.70 23.42 3.17
C LEU A 90 -9.59 24.47 3.07
N ARG A 91 -8.49 24.28 3.81
CA ARG A 91 -7.23 25.02 3.67
C ARG A 91 -6.29 24.24 2.74
N PRO A 92 -6.08 24.66 1.49
CA PRO A 92 -5.23 23.92 0.56
C PRO A 92 -3.77 23.90 1.01
N ASN A 93 -3.09 22.77 0.78
CA ASN A 93 -1.64 22.67 0.94
C ASN A 93 -0.98 23.00 -0.40
N ILE A 94 0.01 23.89 -0.37
CA ILE A 94 0.96 24.10 -1.47
C ILE A 94 2.32 23.55 -1.06
N LEU A 95 3.02 22.89 -1.98
CA LEU A 95 4.32 22.28 -1.71
C LEU A 95 5.41 22.85 -2.62
N PHE A 96 6.48 23.34 -2.02
CA PHE A 96 7.73 23.60 -2.72
C PHE A 96 8.79 22.60 -2.29
N THR A 97 9.43 21.97 -3.27
CA THR A 97 10.60 21.12 -3.08
C THR A 97 11.77 21.67 -3.88
N ALA A 98 12.99 21.34 -3.47
CA ALA A 98 14.19 21.70 -4.22
C ALA A 98 15.30 20.68 -4.00
N ASN A 99 16.36 20.82 -4.80
CA ASN A 99 17.63 20.13 -4.61
C ASN A 99 17.44 18.60 -4.57
N ILE A 100 16.54 18.11 -5.43
CA ILE A 100 16.40 16.68 -5.78
C ILE A 100 17.64 16.19 -6.55
N HIS A 101 18.26 17.08 -7.31
CA HIS A 101 19.65 16.96 -7.72
C HIS A 101 20.52 17.76 -6.74
N GLY A 102 21.49 17.11 -6.12
CA GLY A 102 22.29 17.69 -5.05
C GLY A 102 23.13 18.90 -5.51
N ASN A 103 23.55 18.90 -6.77
CA ASN A 103 24.35 19.97 -7.37
C ASN A 103 23.54 21.15 -7.93
N GLU A 104 22.23 21.19 -7.68
CA GLU A 104 21.34 22.29 -8.03
C GLU A 104 20.84 23.02 -6.76
N PRO A 105 21.72 23.59 -5.90
CA PRO A 105 21.35 24.07 -4.57
C PRO A 105 20.71 25.46 -4.52
N VAL A 106 20.53 26.16 -5.65
CA VAL A 106 19.92 27.50 -5.62
C VAL A 106 18.51 27.45 -5.04
N GLY A 107 17.69 26.47 -5.43
CA GLY A 107 16.34 26.28 -4.90
C GLY A 107 16.30 26.11 -3.38
N ARG A 108 17.26 25.38 -2.82
CA ARG A 108 17.40 25.13 -1.38
C ARG A 108 17.51 26.44 -0.58
N GLU A 109 18.37 27.35 -1.01
CA GLU A 109 18.57 28.65 -0.36
C GLU A 109 17.38 29.60 -0.54
N ILE A 110 16.77 29.59 -1.73
CA ILE A 110 15.59 30.39 -2.03
C ILE A 110 14.39 29.95 -1.20
N LEU A 111 14.20 28.65 -0.98
CA LEU A 111 13.12 28.12 -0.14
C LEU A 111 13.31 28.44 1.34
N LEU A 112 14.54 28.36 1.84
CA LEU A 112 14.87 28.84 3.19
C LEU A 112 14.53 30.33 3.35
N LYS A 113 14.90 31.16 2.35
CA LYS A 113 14.58 32.59 2.38
C LYS A 113 13.07 32.86 2.25
N LEU A 114 12.34 32.08 1.46
CA LEU A 114 10.88 32.19 1.31
C LEU A 114 10.16 31.98 2.64
N VAL A 115 10.58 30.95 3.41
CA VAL A 115 10.03 30.68 4.75
C VAL A 115 10.25 31.86 5.68
N THR A 116 11.49 32.36 5.76
CA THR A 116 11.83 33.51 6.61
C THR A 116 11.06 34.77 6.18
N TYR A 117 11.01 35.04 4.87
CA TYR A 117 10.27 36.19 4.33
C TYR A 117 8.77 36.12 4.66
N ALA A 118 8.14 34.95 4.53
CA ALA A 118 6.74 34.78 4.85
C ALA A 118 6.44 35.05 6.33
N LEU A 119 7.30 34.57 7.24
CA LEU A 119 7.16 34.80 8.69
C LEU A 119 7.40 36.25 9.08
N GLU A 120 8.43 36.90 8.54
CA GLU A 120 8.78 38.29 8.85
C GLU A 120 7.74 39.30 8.37
N ASN A 121 7.02 38.97 7.30
CA ASN A 121 6.03 39.83 6.66
C ASN A 121 4.59 39.46 7.01
N PHE A 122 4.35 38.37 7.75
CA PHE A 122 3.03 38.04 8.27
C PHE A 122 2.52 39.16 9.20
N GLY A 123 1.33 39.67 8.91
CA GLY A 123 0.73 40.82 9.61
C GLY A 123 1.24 42.20 9.13
N LYS A 124 2.21 42.25 8.20
CA LYS A 124 2.74 43.49 7.61
C LYS A 124 2.36 43.63 6.14
N ASP A 125 2.63 42.58 5.36
CA ASP A 125 2.27 42.52 3.95
C ASP A 125 0.88 41.88 3.80
N PRO A 126 -0.10 42.57 3.17
CA PRO A 126 -1.46 42.04 3.02
C PRO A 126 -1.53 40.73 2.23
N LEU A 127 -0.70 40.58 1.18
CA LEU A 127 -0.70 39.38 0.34
C LEU A 127 -0.14 38.18 1.13
N ILE A 128 1.00 38.33 1.80
CA ILE A 128 1.57 37.27 2.65
C ILE A 128 0.60 36.89 3.77
N THR A 129 -0.02 37.88 4.39
CA THR A 129 -1.02 37.65 5.45
C THR A 129 -2.20 36.84 4.92
N GLN A 130 -2.71 37.18 3.73
CA GLN A 130 -3.76 36.42 3.07
C GLN A 130 -3.31 34.99 2.77
N LEU A 131 -2.14 34.82 2.13
CA LEU A 131 -1.62 33.51 1.75
C LEU A 131 -1.45 32.59 2.97
N LEU A 132 -0.90 33.08 4.08
CA LEU A 132 -0.73 32.28 5.29
C LEU A 132 -2.05 32.00 6.04
N ASN A 133 -3.05 32.89 5.94
CA ASN A 133 -4.38 32.64 6.52
C ASN A 133 -5.15 31.57 5.75
N GLU A 134 -5.07 31.61 4.42
CA GLU A 134 -5.90 30.79 3.54
C GLU A 134 -5.23 29.49 3.09
N THR A 135 -3.91 29.36 3.23
CA THR A 135 -3.16 28.18 2.76
C THR A 135 -2.24 27.61 3.84
N ARG A 136 -1.77 26.38 3.61
CA ARG A 136 -0.65 25.80 4.35
C ARG A 136 0.52 25.59 3.39
N LEU A 137 1.59 26.34 3.60
CA LEU A 137 2.82 26.26 2.82
C LEU A 137 3.69 25.13 3.37
N LEU A 138 4.00 24.14 2.54
CA LEU A 138 4.92 23.04 2.83
C LEU A 138 6.20 23.27 2.05
N VAL A 139 7.34 23.17 2.71
CA VAL A 139 8.66 23.42 2.11
C VAL A 139 9.61 22.30 2.48
N ILE A 140 10.27 21.71 1.48
CA ILE A 140 11.37 20.75 1.65
C ILE A 140 12.57 21.25 0.83
N PRO A 141 13.53 21.95 1.46
CA PRO A 141 14.62 22.60 0.73
C PRO A 141 15.59 21.64 0.04
N THR A 142 15.70 20.40 0.54
CA THR A 142 16.63 19.41 0.01
C THR A 142 16.03 18.02 0.04
N LEU A 143 15.79 17.45 -1.15
CA LEU A 143 15.40 16.05 -1.29
C LEU A 143 16.61 15.11 -1.41
N ASN A 144 17.78 15.63 -1.80
CA ASN A 144 19.02 14.86 -1.96
C ASN A 144 20.18 15.49 -1.15
N PRO A 145 20.13 15.40 0.21
CA PRO A 145 21.18 15.97 1.05
C PRO A 145 22.56 15.33 0.81
N ASP A 146 22.61 14.04 0.48
CA ASP A 146 23.87 13.33 0.21
C ASP A 146 24.55 13.82 -1.08
N GLY A 147 23.75 14.04 -2.14
CA GLY A 147 24.27 14.61 -3.39
C GLY A 147 24.81 16.03 -3.20
N PHE A 148 24.16 16.84 -2.36
CA PHE A 148 24.64 18.19 -2.05
C PHE A 148 26.02 18.19 -1.39
N ASP A 149 26.26 17.28 -0.43
CA ASP A 149 27.53 17.23 0.32
C ASP A 149 28.75 16.92 -0.58
N VAL A 150 28.54 16.25 -1.71
CA VAL A 150 29.60 15.94 -2.69
C VAL A 150 29.62 16.89 -3.89
N SER A 151 28.75 17.91 -3.91
CA SER A 151 28.68 18.87 -5.01
C SER A 151 29.75 19.96 -4.89
N THR A 152 30.28 20.40 -6.03
CA THR A 152 31.36 21.38 -6.08
C THR A 152 30.83 22.80 -6.34
N LEU A 153 31.09 23.74 -5.42
CA LEU A 153 30.74 25.16 -5.59
C LEU A 153 31.42 25.74 -6.85
N GLY A 154 30.66 26.49 -7.64
CA GLY A 154 31.12 27.09 -8.89
C GLY A 154 30.97 26.17 -10.10
N ASP A 155 30.61 24.89 -9.90
CA ASP A 155 30.30 23.99 -11.01
C ASP A 155 28.91 24.29 -11.57
N CYS A 156 28.88 25.00 -12.69
CA CYS A 156 27.64 25.39 -13.35
C CYS A 156 27.03 24.27 -14.20
N TYR A 157 27.81 23.29 -14.66
CA TYR A 157 27.39 22.40 -15.76
C TYR A 157 27.63 20.92 -15.48
N GLY A 158 28.47 20.58 -14.52
CA GLY A 158 28.79 19.20 -14.21
C GLY A 158 27.63 18.40 -13.62
N VAL A 159 27.97 17.15 -13.29
CA VAL A 159 27.03 16.11 -12.86
C VAL A 159 27.42 15.51 -11.50
N GLU A 160 28.56 15.90 -10.95
CA GLU A 160 28.98 15.49 -9.60
C GLU A 160 27.97 15.99 -8.58
N GLY A 161 27.48 15.09 -7.72
CA GLY A 161 26.42 15.40 -6.74
C GLY A 161 25.00 15.47 -7.28
N ARG A 162 24.78 15.27 -8.59
CA ARG A 162 23.43 15.22 -9.17
C ARG A 162 22.61 14.05 -8.64
N THR A 163 23.17 12.85 -8.64
CA THR A 163 22.50 11.62 -8.19
C THR A 163 22.47 11.53 -6.66
N ASN A 164 21.67 10.63 -6.10
CA ASN A 164 21.80 10.26 -4.69
C ASN A 164 23.09 9.44 -4.44
N ALA A 165 23.37 9.08 -3.19
CA ALA A 165 24.60 8.35 -2.83
C ALA A 165 24.74 6.95 -3.47
N ASN A 166 23.63 6.35 -3.94
CA ASN A 166 23.65 5.09 -4.68
C ASN A 166 23.86 5.27 -6.19
N GLY A 167 24.05 6.50 -6.68
CA GLY A 167 24.21 6.81 -8.10
C GLY A 167 22.90 6.82 -8.90
N PHE A 168 21.74 6.92 -8.25
CA PHE A 168 20.44 7.03 -8.93
C PHE A 168 20.01 8.49 -9.10
N ASP A 169 19.52 8.85 -10.28
CA ASP A 169 18.80 10.10 -10.50
C ASP A 169 17.40 10.00 -9.87
N LEU A 170 17.17 10.76 -8.81
CA LEU A 170 15.90 10.73 -8.07
C LEU A 170 14.73 11.23 -8.93
N ASN A 171 14.96 12.14 -9.88
CA ASN A 171 13.95 12.61 -10.83
C ASN A 171 13.80 11.66 -12.05
N ARG A 172 14.30 10.43 -11.94
CA ARG A 172 13.97 9.27 -12.80
C ARG A 172 13.42 8.10 -11.99
N ASN A 173 13.34 8.25 -10.67
CA ASN A 173 13.09 7.16 -9.75
C ASN A 173 11.62 6.98 -9.36
N TYR A 174 10.71 7.89 -9.74
CA TYR A 174 9.28 7.75 -9.43
C TYR A 174 8.56 6.73 -10.32
N PRO A 175 7.36 6.25 -9.91
CA PRO A 175 6.54 5.37 -10.74
C PRO A 175 6.24 5.97 -12.12
N ASN A 176 6.43 5.18 -13.18
CA ASN A 176 6.11 5.62 -14.53
C ASN A 176 4.61 5.50 -14.79
N ILE A 177 3.97 6.59 -15.23
CA ILE A 177 2.53 6.65 -15.49
C ILE A 177 2.11 5.96 -16.80
N TRP A 178 3.05 5.73 -17.72
CA TRP A 178 2.81 5.16 -19.06
C TRP A 178 3.12 3.67 -19.16
N LYS A 179 3.88 3.12 -18.21
CA LYS A 179 4.29 1.71 -18.20
C LYS A 179 3.58 0.98 -17.05
N THR A 180 2.80 -0.05 -17.38
CA THR A 180 2.15 -0.94 -16.41
C THR A 180 3.05 -2.08 -15.94
N THR A 181 4.29 -2.16 -16.42
CA THR A 181 5.22 -3.24 -16.06
C THR A 181 5.75 -3.04 -14.64
N ASN A 182 5.53 -4.05 -13.81
CA ASN A 182 6.25 -4.29 -12.56
C ASN A 182 7.71 -4.63 -12.87
N ASP A 183 8.44 -3.74 -13.53
CA ASP A 183 9.89 -3.79 -13.38
C ASP A 183 10.13 -3.61 -11.89
N ALA A 184 10.93 -4.48 -11.28
CA ALA A 184 11.31 -4.40 -9.88
C ALA A 184 12.19 -3.14 -9.68
N LYS A 185 11.57 -1.97 -9.81
CA LYS A 185 12.23 -0.68 -9.78
C LYS A 185 12.68 -0.48 -8.35
N LYS A 186 13.99 -0.39 -8.17
CA LYS A 186 14.60 -0.13 -6.87
C LYS A 186 14.40 1.35 -6.54
N TYR A 187 13.29 1.63 -5.88
CA TYR A 187 13.03 2.96 -5.32
C TYR A 187 14.08 3.28 -4.26
N GLN A 188 14.61 4.50 -4.31
CA GLN A 188 15.62 4.98 -3.38
C GLN A 188 15.00 5.41 -2.05
N PRO A 189 15.76 5.40 -0.94
CA PRO A 189 15.26 5.84 0.36
C PRO A 189 14.60 7.22 0.33
N GLU A 190 15.19 8.18 -0.39
CA GLU A 190 14.68 9.54 -0.55
C GLU A 190 13.32 9.55 -1.27
N THR A 191 13.21 8.82 -2.38
CA THR A 191 11.97 8.69 -3.16
C THR A 191 10.87 8.00 -2.34
N LEU A 192 11.20 6.94 -1.61
CA LEU A 192 10.24 6.24 -0.73
C LEU A 192 9.77 7.12 0.43
N ALA A 193 10.69 7.85 1.05
CA ALA A 193 10.39 8.80 2.11
C ALA A 193 9.39 9.86 1.63
N PHE A 194 9.68 10.49 0.48
CA PHE A 194 8.78 11.47 -0.11
C PHE A 194 7.41 10.87 -0.48
N MET A 195 7.37 9.73 -1.16
CA MET A 195 6.13 9.07 -1.56
C MET A 195 5.23 8.72 -0.36
N SER A 196 5.83 8.15 0.69
CA SER A 196 5.13 7.77 1.93
C SER A 196 4.60 8.98 2.71
N TRP A 197 5.35 10.08 2.69
CA TRP A 197 4.95 11.31 3.35
C TRP A 197 3.83 12.02 2.58
N VAL A 198 3.98 12.22 1.27
CA VAL A 198 3.05 13.00 0.46
C VAL A 198 1.69 12.31 0.29
N GLU A 199 1.63 10.98 0.36
CA GLU A 199 0.37 10.22 0.32
C GLU A 199 -0.59 10.60 1.46
N LYS A 200 -0.06 11.11 2.58
CA LYS A 200 -0.84 11.44 3.77
C LYS A 200 -1.43 12.86 3.73
N ILE A 201 -1.03 13.68 2.76
CA ILE A 201 -1.31 15.11 2.74
C ILE A 201 -1.97 15.48 1.40
N PRO A 202 -3.13 16.16 1.41
CA PRO A 202 -3.76 16.63 0.18
C PRO A 202 -3.03 17.88 -0.35
N VAL A 203 -1.98 17.65 -1.13
CA VAL A 203 -1.24 18.71 -1.84
C VAL A 203 -2.01 19.10 -3.10
N VAL A 204 -2.35 20.38 -3.22
CA VAL A 204 -3.18 20.92 -4.31
C VAL A 204 -2.32 21.46 -5.45
N LEU A 205 -1.28 22.21 -5.12
CA LEU A 205 -0.32 22.80 -6.05
C LEU A 205 1.10 22.47 -5.57
N SER A 206 1.99 22.12 -6.50
CA SER A 206 3.38 21.84 -6.17
C SER A 206 4.36 22.35 -7.22
N MET A 207 5.57 22.70 -6.78
CA MET A 207 6.68 23.11 -7.62
C MET A 207 7.97 22.46 -7.12
N ASP A 208 8.68 21.78 -8.01
CA ASP A 208 10.01 21.25 -7.74
C ASP A 208 11.08 22.13 -8.42
N ILE A 209 12.01 22.66 -7.63
CA ILE A 209 12.98 23.66 -8.08
C ILE A 209 14.32 23.00 -8.43
N HIS A 210 14.77 23.30 -9.64
CA HIS A 210 15.96 22.82 -10.32
C HIS A 210 16.88 23.96 -10.74
N GLY A 211 18.06 23.59 -11.24
CA GLY A 211 19.01 24.48 -11.88
C GLY A 211 19.67 23.80 -13.08
N GLY A 212 20.19 24.61 -13.99
CA GLY A 212 20.78 24.18 -15.26
C GLY A 212 20.15 24.85 -16.47
N SER A 213 18.96 25.44 -16.32
CA SER A 213 18.34 26.28 -17.34
C SER A 213 17.53 27.43 -16.72
N LEU A 214 16.72 28.13 -17.52
CA LEU A 214 15.84 29.22 -17.06
C LEU A 214 14.46 29.14 -17.73
N VAL A 215 13.58 28.29 -17.19
CA VAL A 215 12.26 27.99 -17.76
C VAL A 215 11.33 27.37 -16.71
N VAL A 216 10.02 27.55 -16.87
CA VAL A 216 9.02 26.74 -16.15
C VAL A 216 8.57 25.57 -17.02
N ASN A 217 8.93 24.37 -16.58
CA ASN A 217 8.54 23.11 -17.19
C ASN A 217 7.19 22.64 -16.64
N TYR A 218 6.31 22.16 -17.51
CA TYR A 218 4.99 21.64 -17.12
C TYR A 218 4.68 20.26 -17.76
N PRO A 219 3.79 19.46 -17.13
CA PRO A 219 3.47 18.12 -17.58
C PRO A 219 2.92 18.04 -19.01
N TYR A 220 3.05 16.88 -19.66
CA TYR A 220 3.82 15.72 -19.19
C TYR A 220 5.30 15.79 -19.56
N ASP A 221 6.15 15.22 -18.70
CA ASP A 221 7.58 15.02 -18.98
C ASP A 221 7.84 13.84 -19.93
N SER A 222 6.90 12.91 -20.03
CA SER A 222 7.02 11.75 -20.90
C SER A 222 5.77 11.44 -21.71
N ARG A 223 5.96 10.49 -22.62
CA ARG A 223 4.92 9.87 -23.44
C ARG A 223 5.09 8.36 -23.37
N MET A 224 4.04 7.64 -23.81
CA MET A 224 4.08 6.18 -23.96
C MET A 224 5.22 5.70 -24.88
N ASP A 225 5.60 6.47 -25.89
CA ASP A 225 6.67 6.15 -26.84
C ASP A 225 8.02 6.80 -26.48
N ALA A 226 8.11 7.48 -25.32
CA ALA A 226 9.31 8.15 -24.81
C ALA A 226 10.01 9.11 -25.81
N ARG A 227 9.30 9.60 -26.83
CA ARG A 227 9.84 10.57 -27.80
C ARG A 227 9.73 11.99 -27.25
N SER A 228 10.73 12.81 -27.57
CA SER A 228 10.76 14.24 -27.25
C SER A 228 9.80 15.03 -28.16
N VAL A 229 8.51 14.94 -27.88
CA VAL A 229 7.43 15.63 -28.59
C VAL A 229 6.40 16.07 -27.57
N TYR A 230 5.75 17.21 -27.83
CA TYR A 230 4.64 17.72 -27.03
C TYR A 230 3.70 16.64 -26.50
N SER A 231 3.52 16.58 -25.18
CA SER A 231 2.68 15.64 -24.47
C SER A 231 1.64 16.38 -23.63
N ALA A 232 0.47 16.60 -24.22
CA ALA A 232 -0.62 17.32 -23.57
C ALA A 232 -1.16 16.53 -22.38
N ALA A 233 -1.21 17.18 -21.21
CA ALA A 233 -1.95 16.67 -20.07
C ALA A 233 -3.45 16.95 -20.21
N PRO A 234 -4.35 16.20 -19.55
CA PRO A 234 -5.77 16.53 -19.54
C PRO A 234 -6.08 17.94 -19.04
N ASP A 235 -5.21 18.54 -18.22
CA ASP A 235 -5.28 19.94 -17.77
C ASP A 235 -4.22 20.86 -18.37
N ASP A 236 -3.86 20.63 -19.62
CA ASP A 236 -2.84 21.38 -20.36
C ASP A 236 -3.01 22.91 -20.27
N ASP A 237 -4.24 23.40 -20.35
CA ASP A 237 -4.58 24.82 -20.25
C ASP A 237 -4.27 25.41 -18.87
N VAL A 238 -4.64 24.70 -17.80
CA VAL A 238 -4.38 25.08 -16.41
C VAL A 238 -2.88 25.03 -16.14
N LEU A 239 -2.20 23.95 -16.54
CA LEU A 239 -0.76 23.77 -16.30
C LEU A 239 0.06 24.84 -17.03
N LYS A 240 -0.29 25.16 -18.28
CA LYS A 240 0.29 26.30 -19.01
C LYS A 240 0.03 27.62 -18.30
N HIS A 241 -1.19 27.87 -17.84
CA HIS A 241 -1.51 29.11 -17.12
C HIS A 241 -0.69 29.24 -15.84
N LEU A 242 -0.56 28.16 -15.07
CA LEU A 242 0.27 28.13 -13.86
C LEU A 242 1.73 28.44 -14.19
N ALA A 243 2.27 27.84 -15.26
CA ALA A 243 3.63 28.10 -15.72
C ALA A 243 3.83 29.57 -16.14
N LEU A 244 2.89 30.12 -16.93
CA LEU A 244 2.90 31.52 -17.36
C LEU A 244 2.77 32.50 -16.19
N SER A 245 1.98 32.15 -15.16
CA SER A 245 1.83 33.00 -13.97
C SER A 245 3.17 33.26 -13.26
N TYR A 246 4.04 32.25 -13.27
CA TYR A 246 5.40 32.34 -12.76
C TYR A 246 6.32 33.04 -13.75
N SER A 247 6.39 32.57 -15.01
CA SER A 247 7.36 33.06 -16.00
C SER A 247 7.14 34.54 -16.34
N HIS A 248 5.90 35.00 -16.52
CA HIS A 248 5.59 36.41 -16.81
C HIS A 248 5.91 37.34 -15.65
N SER A 249 5.92 36.84 -14.42
CA SER A 249 6.29 37.61 -13.23
C SER A 249 7.83 37.69 -13.04
N ASN A 250 8.59 36.87 -13.77
CA ASN A 250 10.05 36.90 -13.80
C ASN A 250 10.51 37.56 -15.11
N LEU A 251 11.01 38.79 -15.02
CA LEU A 251 11.39 39.58 -16.21
C LEU A 251 12.43 38.87 -17.08
N ARG A 252 13.42 38.20 -16.47
CA ARG A 252 14.49 37.53 -17.21
C ARG A 252 13.99 36.29 -17.95
N MET A 253 13.14 35.51 -17.28
CA MET A 253 12.54 34.30 -17.84
C MET A 253 11.52 34.61 -18.94
N SER A 254 10.66 35.62 -18.75
CA SER A 254 9.65 36.01 -19.74
C SER A 254 10.23 36.62 -21.02
N GLN A 255 11.34 37.35 -20.92
CA GLN A 255 11.96 38.01 -22.08
C GLN A 255 12.59 37.03 -23.09
N ASN A 256 12.87 35.78 -22.68
CA ASN A 256 13.44 34.72 -23.53
C ASN A 256 14.61 35.22 -24.43
N SER A 257 15.53 35.99 -23.84
CA SER A 257 16.69 36.57 -24.57
C SER A 257 17.77 35.52 -24.80
N GLU A 258 18.39 35.58 -25.98
CA GLU A 258 19.49 34.71 -26.46
C GLU A 258 20.76 34.73 -25.57
N THR A 259 20.81 35.62 -24.58
CA THR A 259 22.00 35.91 -23.77
C THR A 259 21.97 35.33 -22.36
N TRP A 260 20.85 34.76 -21.89
CA TRP A 260 20.70 34.48 -20.46
C TRP A 260 21.36 33.20 -19.98
N CYS A 261 21.26 32.10 -20.74
CA CYS A 261 21.96 30.83 -20.48
C CYS A 261 22.96 30.60 -21.63
N PRO A 262 24.26 30.91 -21.45
CA PRO A 262 25.22 31.02 -22.55
C PRO A 262 25.48 29.71 -23.32
N LEU A 263 25.16 28.56 -22.73
CA LEU A 263 25.37 27.24 -23.33
C LEU A 263 24.08 26.61 -23.87
N ASP A 264 22.92 27.20 -23.59
CA ASP A 264 21.65 26.71 -24.10
C ASP A 264 21.34 27.41 -25.43
N SER A 265 21.33 26.65 -26.53
CA SER A 265 20.72 27.11 -27.79
C SER A 265 19.18 27.11 -27.72
N GLU A 266 18.62 26.73 -26.57
CA GLU A 266 17.21 26.45 -26.37
C GLU A 266 16.41 27.74 -26.17
N ARG A 267 15.30 27.85 -26.90
CA ARG A 267 14.42 29.03 -26.86
C ARG A 267 13.08 28.61 -26.27
N PHE A 268 12.80 29.06 -25.06
CA PHE A 268 11.53 28.80 -24.39
C PHE A 268 10.61 29.99 -24.56
N LYS A 269 9.74 29.91 -25.57
CA LYS A 269 8.74 30.95 -25.82
C LYS A 269 7.95 31.22 -24.53
N ASP A 270 7.84 32.50 -24.16
CA ASP A 270 7.16 32.97 -22.96
C ASP A 270 7.74 32.42 -21.63
N GLY A 271 8.96 31.85 -21.66
CA GLY A 271 9.65 31.31 -20.49
C GLY A 271 9.06 30.00 -19.96
N ILE A 272 8.32 29.26 -20.78
CA ILE A 272 7.71 27.98 -20.40
C ILE A 272 8.01 26.87 -21.41
N THR A 273 7.90 25.62 -20.99
CA THR A 273 7.98 24.46 -21.89
C THR A 273 7.18 23.27 -21.39
N ASN A 274 6.65 22.47 -22.32
CA ASN A 274 6.14 21.14 -22.00
C ASN A 274 7.32 20.18 -21.88
N GLY A 275 7.38 19.39 -20.82
CA GLY A 275 8.56 18.57 -20.53
C GLY A 275 8.93 17.60 -21.63
N ALA A 276 7.98 16.82 -22.12
CA ALA A 276 8.23 15.90 -23.22
C ALA A 276 8.62 16.65 -24.51
N ASN A 277 8.11 17.86 -24.76
CA ASN A 277 8.51 18.67 -25.91
C ASN A 277 9.95 19.17 -25.81
N TRP A 278 10.43 19.43 -24.60
CA TRP A 278 11.81 19.80 -24.35
C TRP A 278 12.72 18.59 -24.50
N TYR A 279 12.59 17.62 -23.59
CA TYR A 279 13.20 16.30 -23.71
C TYR A 279 12.45 15.28 -22.85
N SER A 280 12.21 14.08 -23.39
CA SER A 280 11.41 13.10 -22.67
C SER A 280 12.13 12.53 -21.43
N ILE A 281 11.42 12.52 -20.30
CA ILE A 281 11.88 12.02 -19.00
C ILE A 281 10.82 11.09 -18.40
N GLU A 282 11.20 9.83 -18.13
CA GLU A 282 10.32 8.90 -17.44
C GLU A 282 10.60 8.85 -15.93
N GLY A 283 9.53 8.75 -15.12
CA GLY A 283 9.63 8.60 -13.67
C GLY A 283 10.04 9.88 -12.94
N SER A 284 9.58 11.04 -13.43
CA SER A 284 9.77 12.33 -12.75
C SER A 284 8.85 12.51 -11.55
N LEU A 285 9.26 13.36 -10.62
CA LEU A 285 8.44 13.79 -9.49
C LEU A 285 7.20 14.56 -9.98
N GLN A 286 7.36 15.40 -10.99
CA GLN A 286 6.29 16.21 -11.58
C GLN A 286 5.11 15.35 -12.08
N ASP A 287 5.39 14.37 -12.96
CA ASP A 287 4.35 13.50 -13.53
C ASP A 287 3.68 12.62 -12.46
N TYR A 288 4.43 12.20 -11.44
CA TYR A 288 3.92 11.44 -10.28
C TYR A 288 2.93 12.27 -9.45
N MET A 289 3.29 13.52 -9.11
CA MET A 289 2.45 14.41 -8.32
C MET A 289 1.14 14.73 -9.04
N TYR A 290 1.21 15.00 -10.35
CA TYR A 290 0.02 15.26 -11.17
C TYR A 290 -0.87 14.04 -11.34
N SER A 291 -0.32 12.92 -11.79
CA SER A 291 -1.14 11.77 -12.20
C SER A 291 -1.60 10.89 -11.03
N MET A 292 -0.76 10.75 -10.00
CA MET A 292 -1.01 9.81 -8.91
C MET A 292 -1.45 10.49 -7.60
N ARG A 293 -1.07 11.76 -7.40
CA ARG A 293 -1.45 12.53 -6.19
C ARG A 293 -2.51 13.59 -6.44
N GLY A 294 -2.82 13.91 -7.71
CA GLY A 294 -3.84 14.88 -8.08
C GLY A 294 -3.44 16.33 -7.85
N SER A 295 -2.17 16.61 -7.56
CA SER A 295 -1.62 17.96 -7.41
C SER A 295 -1.30 18.55 -8.77
N MET A 296 -1.63 19.82 -9.03
CA MET A 296 -1.04 20.51 -10.18
C MET A 296 0.45 20.70 -9.89
N ALA A 297 1.32 20.02 -10.63
CA ALA A 297 2.75 19.94 -10.34
C ALA A 297 3.56 20.47 -11.52
N LEU A 298 4.55 21.33 -11.23
CA LEU A 298 5.44 21.93 -12.22
C LEU A 298 6.90 21.79 -11.75
N THR A 299 7.83 21.94 -12.70
CA THR A 299 9.26 22.00 -12.45
C THR A 299 9.78 23.38 -12.82
N LEU A 300 10.53 24.01 -11.93
CA LEU A 300 11.12 25.33 -12.13
C LEU A 300 12.63 25.21 -12.33
N GLU A 301 13.12 25.55 -13.51
CA GLU A 301 14.54 25.79 -13.76
C GLU A 301 14.85 27.25 -13.42
N MET A 302 15.43 27.49 -12.24
CA MET A 302 15.52 28.85 -11.68
C MET A 302 16.83 29.57 -12.02
N SER A 303 17.87 28.84 -12.42
CA SER A 303 19.18 29.40 -12.72
C SER A 303 19.95 28.57 -13.75
N CYS A 304 20.54 29.25 -14.74
CA CYS A 304 21.37 28.60 -15.77
C CYS A 304 22.60 27.89 -15.18
N CYS A 305 23.28 28.54 -14.23
CA CYS A 305 24.35 27.90 -13.47
C CYS A 305 23.73 27.06 -12.37
N LYS A 306 24.07 25.76 -12.30
CA LYS A 306 23.57 24.84 -11.28
C LYS A 306 24.04 25.22 -9.87
N TYR A 307 25.35 25.44 -9.68
CA TYR A 307 25.93 25.80 -8.38
C TYR A 307 26.75 27.10 -8.45
N PRO A 308 26.12 28.28 -8.61
CA PRO A 308 26.82 29.55 -8.73
C PRO A 308 27.42 30.03 -7.40
N ASN A 309 28.34 31.00 -7.46
CA ASN A 309 28.83 31.71 -6.28
C ASN A 309 27.68 32.34 -5.48
N PRO A 310 27.72 32.32 -4.13
CA PRO A 310 26.59 32.73 -3.29
C PRO A 310 26.17 34.18 -3.49
N GLU A 311 27.07 35.08 -3.87
CA GLU A 311 26.79 36.50 -4.10
C GLU A 311 25.60 36.75 -5.05
N ILE A 312 25.36 35.85 -6.01
CA ILE A 312 24.25 35.98 -6.96
C ILE A 312 22.89 35.62 -6.37
N LEU A 313 22.83 34.89 -5.25
CA LEU A 313 21.58 34.40 -4.66
C LEU A 313 20.64 35.53 -4.28
N LYS A 314 21.17 36.70 -3.89
CA LYS A 314 20.37 37.90 -3.61
C LYS A 314 19.65 38.41 -4.86
N THR A 315 20.34 38.39 -6.01
CA THR A 315 19.76 38.78 -7.30
C THR A 315 18.68 37.78 -7.71
N ILE A 316 18.99 36.47 -7.66
CA ILE A 316 18.04 35.41 -7.98
C ILE A 316 16.79 35.50 -7.09
N TRP A 317 16.96 35.76 -5.79
CA TRP A 317 15.83 35.97 -4.88
C TRP A 317 14.94 37.15 -5.29
N ASN A 318 15.54 38.31 -5.55
CA ASN A 318 14.78 39.49 -5.93
C ASN A 318 14.05 39.31 -7.26
N GLU A 319 14.64 38.61 -8.22
CA GLU A 319 14.03 38.29 -9.52
C GLU A 319 12.86 37.30 -9.40
N ASN A 320 12.93 36.35 -8.47
CA ASN A 320 11.96 35.26 -8.36
C ASN A 320 10.87 35.47 -7.29
N LEU A 321 11.07 36.38 -6.33
CA LEU A 321 10.10 36.63 -5.26
C LEU A 321 8.69 36.95 -5.80
N PRO A 322 8.51 37.89 -6.76
CA PRO A 322 7.17 38.15 -7.31
C PRO A 322 6.53 36.91 -7.94
N SER A 323 7.31 36.12 -8.69
CA SER A 323 6.85 34.88 -9.32
C SER A 323 6.45 33.80 -8.33
N LEU A 324 7.23 33.61 -7.26
CA LEU A 324 6.92 32.65 -6.20
C LEU A 324 5.59 33.00 -5.53
N LEU A 325 5.35 34.27 -5.23
CA LEU A 325 4.10 34.71 -4.61
C LEU A 325 2.90 34.59 -5.57
N GLN A 326 3.10 34.91 -6.85
CA GLN A 326 2.04 34.78 -7.85
C GLN A 326 1.65 33.33 -8.12
N PHE A 327 2.63 32.43 -8.17
CA PHE A 327 2.39 31.00 -8.27
C PHE A 327 1.70 30.48 -7.00
N TRP A 328 2.16 30.88 -5.82
CA TRP A 328 1.52 30.49 -4.56
C TRP A 328 0.03 30.89 -4.53
N LYS A 329 -0.28 32.13 -4.94
CA LYS A 329 -1.66 32.61 -5.03
C LYS A 329 -2.58 31.72 -5.88
N GLN A 330 -2.06 31.04 -6.90
CA GLN A 330 -2.87 30.20 -7.78
C GLN A 330 -3.55 29.01 -7.06
N VAL A 331 -3.01 28.57 -5.92
CA VAL A 331 -3.59 27.46 -5.15
C VAL A 331 -5.00 27.78 -4.62
N LEU A 332 -5.37 29.06 -4.57
CA LEU A 332 -6.65 29.56 -4.10
C LEU A 332 -7.74 29.63 -5.18
N THR A 333 -7.45 29.16 -6.40
CA THR A 333 -8.39 29.24 -7.53
C THR A 333 -9.07 27.90 -7.84
N GLY A 334 -10.15 27.94 -8.62
CA GLY A 334 -10.88 26.75 -9.06
C GLY A 334 -12.01 26.34 -8.11
N ILE A 335 -12.05 25.09 -7.68
CA ILE A 335 -13.06 24.58 -6.76
C ILE A 335 -12.44 23.91 -5.55
N LYS A 336 -13.12 24.04 -4.41
CA LYS A 336 -12.87 23.23 -3.22
C LYS A 336 -14.19 22.86 -2.56
N GLY A 337 -14.21 21.84 -1.72
CA GLY A 337 -15.47 21.42 -1.13
C GLY A 337 -15.39 20.15 -0.32
N ILE A 338 -16.54 19.72 0.22
CA ILE A 338 -16.66 18.49 0.99
C ILE A 338 -17.83 17.67 0.44
N VAL A 339 -17.58 16.38 0.25
CA VAL A 339 -18.60 15.37 -0.11
C VAL A 339 -19.03 14.63 1.15
N ARG A 340 -20.33 14.64 1.44
CA ARG A 340 -20.93 14.01 2.63
C ARG A 340 -22.11 13.13 2.26
N ASN A 341 -22.39 12.17 3.13
CA ASN A 341 -23.62 11.40 3.10
C ASN A 341 -24.78 12.31 3.51
N ALA A 342 -25.83 12.36 2.69
CA ALA A 342 -27.02 13.17 2.94
C ALA A 342 -27.76 12.78 4.23
N ASP A 343 -27.75 11.49 4.61
CA ASP A 343 -28.47 10.98 5.79
C ASP A 343 -27.67 11.13 7.09
N SER A 344 -26.39 10.77 7.07
CA SER A 344 -25.55 10.72 8.27
C SER A 344 -24.61 11.92 8.44
N ALA A 345 -24.52 12.80 7.44
CA ALA A 345 -23.52 13.86 7.32
C ALA A 345 -22.05 13.37 7.37
N ALA A 346 -21.81 12.06 7.34
CA ALA A 346 -20.47 11.49 7.36
C ALA A 346 -19.69 11.82 6.06
N PRO A 347 -18.38 12.05 6.12
CA PRO A 347 -17.57 12.28 4.94
C PRO A 347 -17.54 11.05 4.02
N ILE A 348 -17.42 11.28 2.71
CA ILE A 348 -17.36 10.22 1.70
C ILE A 348 -16.04 10.29 0.93
N GLU A 349 -15.33 9.16 0.86
CA GLU A 349 -14.23 8.93 -0.09
C GLU A 349 -14.83 8.67 -1.50
N ALA A 350 -14.93 9.72 -2.30
CA ALA A 350 -15.53 9.74 -3.62
C ALA A 350 -14.46 9.95 -4.71
N THR A 351 -14.79 9.51 -5.92
CA THR A 351 -14.05 9.84 -7.15
C THR A 351 -14.77 10.97 -7.86
N LEU A 352 -14.01 11.96 -8.30
CA LEU A 352 -14.51 13.15 -8.98
C LEU A 352 -13.91 13.26 -10.37
N LYS A 353 -14.71 13.74 -11.33
CA LYS A 353 -14.26 14.00 -12.70
C LYS A 353 -14.92 15.27 -13.23
N ILE A 354 -14.12 16.16 -13.82
CA ILE A 354 -14.64 17.28 -14.61
C ILE A 354 -14.97 16.76 -16.01
N VAL A 355 -16.18 17.01 -16.48
CA VAL A 355 -16.59 16.61 -17.84
C VAL A 355 -15.68 17.31 -18.87
N GLY A 356 -15.14 16.53 -19.80
CA GLY A 356 -14.17 16.99 -20.79
C GLY A 356 -12.70 16.89 -20.37
N ARG A 357 -12.41 16.47 -19.12
CA ARG A 357 -11.04 16.19 -18.65
C ARG A 357 -10.87 14.69 -18.45
N ASP A 358 -9.94 14.06 -19.15
CA ASP A 358 -9.67 12.62 -19.02
C ASP A 358 -8.71 12.27 -17.88
N ILE A 359 -8.90 12.94 -16.75
CA ILE A 359 -8.26 12.64 -15.47
C ILE A 359 -9.28 12.85 -14.35
N GLY A 360 -9.36 11.88 -13.44
CA GLY A 360 -10.16 11.98 -12.22
C GLY A 360 -9.30 12.37 -11.03
N PHE A 361 -9.94 12.82 -9.96
CA PHE A 361 -9.31 13.07 -8.65
C PHE A 361 -10.19 12.46 -7.55
N LYS A 362 -9.71 12.42 -6.32
CA LYS A 362 -10.42 11.78 -5.20
C LYS A 362 -10.58 12.75 -4.06
N THR A 363 -11.61 12.54 -3.24
CA THR A 363 -11.69 13.22 -1.95
C THR A 363 -10.67 12.64 -0.96
N THR A 364 -10.36 13.43 0.07
CA THR A 364 -9.63 12.96 1.25
C THR A 364 -10.51 12.04 2.11
N LYS A 365 -9.93 11.44 3.15
CA LYS A 365 -10.68 10.69 4.18
C LYS A 365 -11.76 11.53 4.88
N ASN A 366 -11.60 12.86 4.86
CA ASN A 366 -12.56 13.81 5.41
C ASN A 366 -13.59 14.28 4.37
N GLY A 367 -13.63 13.65 3.19
CA GLY A 367 -14.54 13.98 2.11
C GLY A 367 -14.15 15.24 1.33
N GLU A 368 -12.98 15.82 1.60
CA GLU A 368 -12.59 17.10 1.02
C GLU A 368 -12.01 16.94 -0.37
N PHE A 369 -12.21 17.91 -1.25
CA PHE A 369 -11.55 17.95 -2.55
C PHE A 369 -11.13 19.37 -2.92
N TYR A 370 -10.17 19.44 -3.82
CA TYR A 370 -9.64 20.67 -4.39
C TYR A 370 -9.33 20.43 -5.87
N ARG A 371 -9.58 21.42 -6.71
CA ARG A 371 -9.22 21.36 -8.11
C ARG A 371 -9.04 22.75 -8.68
N ILE A 372 -7.82 23.07 -9.11
CA ILE A 372 -7.51 24.32 -9.81
C ILE A 372 -8.11 24.26 -11.22
N LEU A 373 -8.83 25.30 -11.61
CA LEU A 373 -9.50 25.44 -12.90
C LEU A 373 -9.48 26.92 -13.32
N LEU A 374 -9.40 27.17 -14.63
CA LEU A 374 -9.49 28.52 -15.19
C LEU A 374 -10.95 29.00 -15.27
N PRO A 375 -11.21 30.30 -15.45
CA PRO A 375 -12.54 30.82 -15.73
C PRO A 375 -13.24 30.03 -16.86
N GLY A 376 -14.48 29.61 -16.60
CA GLY A 376 -15.20 28.70 -17.48
C GLY A 376 -16.47 28.12 -16.86
N LYS A 377 -17.24 27.41 -17.67
CA LYS A 377 -18.44 26.66 -17.24
C LYS A 377 -18.10 25.19 -17.16
N TYR A 378 -18.37 24.57 -16.02
CA TYR A 378 -17.95 23.21 -15.75
C TYR A 378 -19.10 22.36 -15.21
N ARG A 379 -18.95 21.06 -15.44
CA ARG A 379 -19.78 20.01 -14.86
C ARG A 379 -18.89 19.04 -14.11
N LEU A 380 -19.11 18.91 -12.81
CA LEU A 380 -18.45 17.96 -11.92
C LEU A 380 -19.33 16.72 -11.75
N ILE A 381 -18.75 15.55 -11.99
CA ILE A 381 -19.36 14.27 -11.67
C ILE A 381 -18.69 13.75 -10.40
N VAL A 382 -19.49 13.41 -9.39
CA VAL A 382 -19.06 12.80 -8.13
C VAL A 382 -19.66 11.41 -8.04
N ASP A 383 -18.79 10.42 -7.90
CA ASP A 383 -19.14 9.00 -7.86
C ASP A 383 -18.53 8.34 -6.62
N ALA A 384 -19.31 7.54 -5.91
CA ALA A 384 -18.85 6.81 -4.74
C ALA A 384 -19.61 5.47 -4.65
N PRO A 385 -18.94 4.37 -4.25
CA PRO A 385 -19.61 3.09 -4.10
C PRO A 385 -20.79 3.17 -3.13
N LEU A 386 -21.93 2.57 -3.49
CA LEU A 386 -23.18 2.54 -2.69
C LEU A 386 -23.95 3.87 -2.63
N PHE A 387 -23.54 4.88 -3.40
CA PHE A 387 -24.23 6.16 -3.51
C PHE A 387 -24.67 6.41 -4.95
N LYS A 388 -25.77 7.16 -5.12
CA LYS A 388 -26.16 7.65 -6.44
C LYS A 388 -25.16 8.71 -6.91
N PRO A 389 -24.64 8.61 -8.15
CA PRO A 389 -23.75 9.63 -8.69
C PRO A 389 -24.41 11.01 -8.63
N SER A 390 -23.63 12.02 -8.21
CA SER A 390 -24.09 13.40 -8.15
C SER A 390 -23.43 14.21 -9.26
N VAL A 391 -24.18 15.11 -9.88
CA VAL A 391 -23.70 16.00 -10.94
C VAL A 391 -23.93 17.43 -10.50
N VAL A 392 -22.87 18.24 -10.53
CA VAL A 392 -22.90 19.64 -10.10
C VAL A 392 -22.36 20.52 -11.23
N ASP A 393 -23.20 21.43 -11.71
CA ASP A 393 -22.80 22.45 -12.69
C ASP A 393 -22.39 23.73 -11.95
N PHE A 394 -21.27 24.35 -12.33
CA PHE A 394 -20.77 25.57 -11.71
C PHE A 394 -20.02 26.45 -12.73
N VAL A 395 -19.80 27.72 -12.36
CA VAL A 395 -19.16 28.72 -13.22
C VAL A 395 -18.06 29.42 -12.45
N LEU A 396 -16.91 29.59 -13.10
CA LEU A 396 -15.79 30.39 -12.63
C LEU A 396 -15.63 31.61 -13.55
N THR A 397 -15.39 32.78 -12.97
CA THR A 397 -15.13 34.03 -13.70
C THR A 397 -13.89 34.71 -13.12
N GLU A 398 -13.39 35.77 -13.76
CA GLU A 398 -12.27 36.55 -13.19
C GLU A 398 -12.63 37.17 -11.83
N GLN A 399 -13.90 37.52 -11.63
CA GLN A 399 -14.42 38.08 -10.37
C GLN A 399 -14.73 37.00 -9.33
N ILE A 400 -14.98 35.76 -9.77
CA ILE A 400 -15.26 34.60 -8.92
C ILE A 400 -14.20 33.54 -9.23
N PRO A 401 -12.95 33.75 -8.75
CA PRO A 401 -11.83 32.88 -9.09
C PRO A 401 -11.89 31.52 -8.39
N TYR A 402 -12.75 31.36 -7.37
CA TYR A 402 -13.02 30.08 -6.74
C TYR A 402 -14.48 29.90 -6.33
N VAL A 403 -14.91 28.64 -6.22
CA VAL A 403 -16.22 28.26 -5.69
C VAL A 403 -16.06 27.16 -4.65
N GLU A 404 -16.73 27.31 -3.51
CA GLU A 404 -16.84 26.25 -2.50
C GLU A 404 -18.11 25.42 -2.71
N LEU A 405 -17.98 24.10 -2.81
CA LEU A 405 -19.05 23.17 -3.13
C LEU A 405 -19.26 22.15 -2.00
N ASN A 406 -20.37 22.26 -1.28
CA ASN A 406 -20.79 21.25 -0.31
C ASN A 406 -21.76 20.27 -0.99
N ILE A 407 -21.30 19.03 -1.19
CA ILE A 407 -22.02 18.03 -2.00
C ILE A 407 -22.56 16.93 -1.08
N SER A 408 -23.88 16.79 -1.04
CA SER A 408 -24.54 15.69 -0.33
C SER A 408 -24.90 14.58 -1.30
N MET A 409 -24.35 13.39 -1.08
CA MET A 409 -24.68 12.18 -1.86
C MET A 409 -25.71 11.34 -1.12
N TRP A 410 -26.71 10.87 -1.85
CA TRP A 410 -27.75 9.99 -1.33
C TRP A 410 -27.34 8.53 -1.51
N PRO A 411 -27.46 7.70 -0.46
CA PRO A 411 -27.30 6.26 -0.61
C PRO A 411 -28.20 5.73 -1.74
N GLU A 412 -27.70 4.75 -2.48
CA GLU A 412 -28.53 4.05 -3.46
C GLU A 412 -29.71 3.41 -2.72
N SER A 413 -30.95 3.66 -3.18
CA SER A 413 -32.13 3.22 -2.42
C SER A 413 -32.11 1.71 -2.27
N SER A 414 -32.56 1.23 -1.11
CA SER A 414 -32.75 -0.19 -0.80
C SER A 414 -33.65 -0.92 -1.80
N GLU A 415 -34.35 -0.22 -2.71
CA GLU A 415 -35.08 -0.78 -3.85
C GLU A 415 -34.18 -1.20 -5.01
N SER A 416 -33.09 -0.47 -5.30
CA SER A 416 -32.08 -0.89 -6.28
C SER A 416 -31.24 -2.06 -5.74
N PHE A 417 -30.92 -1.98 -4.44
CA PHE A 417 -30.42 -3.11 -3.68
C PHE A 417 -31.46 -4.21 -3.61
N GLY A 418 -32.75 -3.92 -3.53
CA GLY A 418 -33.83 -4.89 -3.48
C GLY A 418 -34.04 -5.59 -4.83
N GLN A 419 -33.74 -4.94 -5.95
CA GLN A 419 -33.75 -5.54 -7.28
C GLN A 419 -32.48 -6.35 -7.54
N ILE A 420 -31.29 -5.85 -7.14
CA ILE A 420 -30.03 -6.60 -7.21
C ILE A 420 -30.03 -7.76 -6.21
N GLU A 421 -30.59 -7.58 -5.02
CA GLU A 421 -30.79 -8.61 -4.00
C GLU A 421 -31.95 -9.51 -4.38
N LYS A 422 -32.97 -9.08 -5.14
CA LYS A 422 -33.96 -9.98 -5.75
C LYS A 422 -33.36 -10.80 -6.86
N ASP A 423 -32.52 -10.24 -7.73
CA ASP A 423 -31.86 -10.93 -8.84
C ASP A 423 -30.72 -11.85 -8.36
N VAL A 424 -30.06 -11.49 -7.26
CA VAL A 424 -29.13 -12.36 -6.55
C VAL A 424 -29.91 -13.36 -5.70
N LYS A 425 -31.01 -12.99 -5.04
CA LYS A 425 -31.88 -13.93 -4.32
C LYS A 425 -32.57 -14.90 -5.26
N THR A 426 -33.03 -14.58 -6.47
CA THR A 426 -33.57 -15.59 -7.41
C THR A 426 -32.53 -16.61 -7.84
N VAL A 427 -31.24 -16.27 -7.75
CA VAL A 427 -30.13 -17.22 -7.94
C VAL A 427 -29.78 -17.99 -6.64
N TYR A 428 -30.19 -17.49 -5.47
CA TYR A 428 -29.87 -18.06 -4.15
C TYR A 428 -31.07 -18.62 -3.35
N THR A 429 -32.31 -18.42 -3.80
CA THR A 429 -33.56 -18.94 -3.22
C THR A 429 -33.87 -20.32 -3.81
N ASP A 430 -32.90 -21.21 -3.73
CA ASP A 430 -33.16 -22.65 -3.68
C ASP A 430 -32.45 -23.33 -2.49
N GLN A 431 -31.88 -22.55 -1.54
CA GLN A 431 -31.03 -23.17 -0.51
C GLN A 431 -31.09 -22.66 0.93
N THR A 432 -32.02 -21.81 1.35
CA THR A 432 -32.06 -21.42 2.78
C THR A 432 -33.46 -21.30 3.36
N VAL A 433 -34.07 -22.46 3.65
CA VAL A 433 -35.08 -22.56 4.71
C VAL A 433 -34.39 -23.00 6.00
N ALA A 434 -34.73 -22.30 7.09
CA ALA A 434 -34.52 -22.64 8.50
C ALA A 434 -33.16 -22.33 9.14
N LEU A 435 -32.95 -21.05 9.48
CA LEU A 435 -32.22 -20.65 10.68
C LEU A 435 -33.23 -20.38 11.80
N ARG A 436 -33.56 -21.42 12.57
CA ARG A 436 -34.00 -21.30 13.97
C ARG A 436 -33.54 -22.56 14.68
N PHE A 437 -32.73 -22.41 15.73
CA PHE A 437 -32.85 -23.09 17.03
C PHE A 437 -31.61 -22.79 17.87
N THR A 438 -31.65 -21.66 18.57
CA THR A 438 -30.87 -21.41 19.78
C THR A 438 -31.46 -22.27 20.90
N SER A 439 -30.72 -23.28 21.35
CA SER A 439 -31.05 -24.02 22.56
C SER A 439 -29.76 -24.22 23.33
N TRP A 440 -29.70 -23.68 24.55
CA TRP A 440 -28.69 -23.91 25.58
C TRP A 440 -28.19 -25.37 25.64
N LYS A 441 -29.05 -26.35 25.28
CA LYS A 441 -28.75 -27.78 25.31
C LYS A 441 -27.62 -28.18 24.33
N SER A 442 -27.46 -27.50 23.17
CA SER A 442 -26.37 -27.80 22.24
C SER A 442 -25.02 -27.23 22.72
N MET A 443 -25.03 -26.09 23.39
CA MET A 443 -23.86 -25.52 24.06
C MET A 443 -23.41 -26.39 25.24
N LEU A 444 -24.36 -26.92 26.02
CA LEU A 444 -24.06 -27.82 27.14
C LEU A 444 -23.45 -29.15 26.66
N PHE A 445 -23.93 -29.70 25.54
CA PHE A 445 -23.38 -30.92 24.94
C PHE A 445 -21.93 -30.72 24.44
N MET A 446 -21.64 -29.58 23.80
CA MET A 446 -20.29 -29.22 23.36
C MET A 446 -19.30 -29.09 24.54
N ILE A 447 -19.74 -28.48 25.65
CA ILE A 447 -18.92 -28.35 26.86
C ILE A 447 -18.63 -29.72 27.47
N ILE A 448 -19.61 -30.62 27.52
CA ILE A 448 -19.44 -31.99 28.04
C ILE A 448 -18.44 -32.79 27.18
N VAL A 449 -18.57 -32.74 25.85
CA VAL A 449 -17.67 -33.46 24.93
C VAL A 449 -16.23 -32.91 25.01
N LEU A 450 -16.07 -31.59 25.14
CA LEU A 450 -14.77 -30.97 25.34
C LEU A 450 -14.17 -31.37 26.69
N HIS A 451 -14.96 -31.43 27.76
CA HIS A 451 -14.53 -31.88 29.08
C HIS A 451 -14.08 -33.34 29.07
N ILE A 452 -14.84 -34.23 28.45
CA ILE A 452 -14.48 -35.66 28.33
C ILE A 452 -13.17 -35.81 27.55
N SER A 453 -12.98 -35.03 26.49
CA SER A 453 -11.75 -35.05 25.68
C SER A 453 -10.53 -34.55 26.47
N ILE A 454 -10.70 -33.50 27.28
CA ILE A 454 -9.64 -32.97 28.16
C ILE A 454 -9.31 -33.98 29.27
N VAL A 455 -10.31 -34.61 29.89
CA VAL A 455 -10.10 -35.64 30.94
C VAL A 455 -9.39 -36.87 30.40
N LEU A 456 -9.73 -37.32 29.18
CA LEU A 456 -9.04 -38.42 28.50
C LEU A 456 -7.59 -38.04 28.16
N PHE A 457 -7.35 -36.81 27.71
CA PHE A 457 -6.01 -36.30 27.47
C PHE A 457 -5.18 -36.22 28.77
N TRP A 458 -5.79 -35.80 29.88
CA TRP A 458 -5.14 -35.72 31.19
C TRP A 458 -4.81 -37.12 31.78
N LYS A 459 -5.70 -38.10 31.57
CA LYS A 459 -5.43 -39.51 31.91
C LYS A 459 -4.30 -40.09 31.06
N LEU A 460 -4.22 -39.71 29.78
CA LEU A 460 -3.12 -40.11 28.90
C LEU A 460 -1.79 -39.50 29.34
N SER A 461 -1.76 -38.21 29.69
CA SER A 461 -0.54 -37.55 30.20
C SER A 461 -0.09 -38.11 31.56
N SER A 462 -1.05 -38.46 32.44
CA SER A 462 -0.76 -39.09 33.73
C SER A 462 -0.17 -40.50 33.57
N ALA A 463 -0.70 -41.32 32.65
CA ALA A 463 -0.17 -42.64 32.35
C ALA A 463 1.25 -42.57 31.74
N ILE A 464 1.50 -41.59 30.87
CA ILE A 464 2.85 -41.33 30.32
C ILE A 464 3.80 -40.88 31.43
N ALA A 465 3.36 -39.98 32.32
CA ALA A 465 4.17 -39.50 33.43
C ALA A 465 4.57 -40.63 34.40
N MET A 466 3.64 -41.51 34.80
CA MET A 466 3.92 -42.67 35.65
C MET A 466 4.92 -43.65 35.01
N THR A 467 4.87 -43.81 33.69
CA THR A 467 5.79 -44.69 32.96
C THR A 467 7.20 -44.07 32.88
N VAL A 468 7.30 -42.74 32.78
CA VAL A 468 8.58 -42.01 32.76
C VAL A 468 9.21 -41.93 34.15
N THR A 469 8.45 -41.77 35.23
CA THR A 469 8.99 -41.84 36.61
C THR A 469 9.45 -43.24 36.99
N SER A 470 8.76 -44.30 36.52
CA SER A 470 9.23 -45.68 36.64
C SER A 470 10.56 -45.91 35.91
N TYR A 471 10.74 -45.34 34.72
CA TYR A 471 11.99 -45.41 33.95
C TYR A 471 13.12 -44.58 34.58
N GLY A 472 12.79 -43.44 35.20
CA GLY A 472 13.73 -42.57 35.92
C GLY A 472 14.24 -43.15 37.24
N ALA A 473 13.38 -43.85 38.00
CA ALA A 473 13.76 -44.55 39.22
C ALA A 473 14.71 -45.74 38.93
N ALA A 474 14.46 -46.50 37.86
CA ALA A 474 15.32 -47.61 37.43
C ALA A 474 16.71 -47.15 36.92
N ARG A 475 16.84 -45.92 36.41
CA ARG A 475 18.12 -45.35 35.97
C ARG A 475 19.00 -44.88 37.15
N LYS A 476 18.40 -44.45 38.26
CA LYS A 476 19.12 -43.95 39.45
C LYS A 476 19.73 -45.09 40.29
N GLU A 477 19.12 -46.27 40.27
CA GLU A 477 19.65 -47.48 40.93
C GLU A 477 20.83 -48.13 40.16
N ARG A 478 20.98 -47.83 38.86
CA ARG A 478 22.08 -48.32 38.00
C ARG A 478 23.42 -47.59 38.22
N SER A 479 23.42 -46.39 38.82
CA SER A 479 24.65 -45.59 39.03
C SER A 479 25.47 -46.02 40.26
N ASN A 480 24.91 -46.82 41.17
CA ASN A 480 25.58 -47.23 42.42
C ASN A 480 26.25 -48.61 42.36
N TYR A 481 26.20 -49.32 41.22
CA TYR A 481 26.68 -50.71 41.09
C TYR A 481 27.76 -50.94 40.02
N LEU A 482 28.40 -49.88 39.50
CA LEU A 482 29.51 -50.00 38.55
C LEU A 482 30.77 -49.31 39.11
N ALA A 483 31.54 -50.05 39.91
CA ALA A 483 32.97 -49.84 40.12
C ALA A 483 33.69 -51.18 39.78
N PRO A 484 34.88 -51.17 39.16
CA PRO A 484 35.40 -52.32 38.41
C PRO A 484 36.39 -53.18 39.22
N VAL A 485 36.47 -54.48 38.93
CA VAL A 485 37.61 -55.34 39.30
C VAL A 485 37.87 -56.40 38.21
N GLU A 486 39.00 -56.24 37.49
CA GLU A 486 39.83 -57.30 36.87
C GLU A 486 40.66 -57.95 38.01
N GLY A 487 41.09 -59.21 38.05
CA GLY A 487 41.27 -60.29 37.09
C GLY A 487 42.45 -61.13 37.61
N ASP A 488 42.30 -62.44 37.76
CA ASP A 488 43.37 -63.36 38.19
C ASP A 488 44.36 -63.66 37.04
N THR A 489 45.60 -64.01 37.37
CA THR A 489 46.21 -65.33 37.04
C THR A 489 47.64 -65.48 37.58
N SER A 490 47.95 -66.65 38.14
CA SER A 490 49.08 -67.47 37.66
C SER A 490 49.06 -68.92 38.19
N SER A 491 49.23 -69.87 37.24
CA SER A 491 49.80 -71.23 37.38
C SER A 491 49.03 -72.29 38.18
N SER A 492 49.03 -73.60 37.91
CA SER A 492 49.43 -74.49 36.81
C SER A 492 49.14 -75.93 37.28
N GLY A 493 48.73 -76.85 36.39
CA GLY A 493 49.11 -78.27 36.49
C GLY A 493 48.11 -79.31 37.07
N ALA A 494 47.48 -80.05 36.14
CA ALA A 494 47.39 -81.53 36.03
C ALA A 494 46.52 -82.41 36.98
N THR A 495 45.61 -83.18 36.32
CA THR A 495 45.22 -84.62 36.47
C THR A 495 44.61 -85.11 37.80
N GLU A 496 43.62 -86.02 37.92
CA GLU A 496 42.77 -86.85 37.04
C GLU A 496 41.70 -87.53 37.96
N SER A 497 40.63 -88.08 37.35
CA SER A 497 39.75 -89.17 37.83
C SER A 497 38.81 -88.99 39.05
N ASP A 498 37.51 -89.04 38.73
CA ASP A 498 36.54 -90.09 39.14
C ASP A 498 35.49 -89.95 40.28
N TYR A 499 34.28 -90.35 39.87
CA TYR A 499 33.15 -91.00 40.56
C TYR A 499 32.21 -90.29 41.57
N GLN A 500 30.93 -90.34 41.18
CA GLN A 500 29.70 -90.66 41.92
C GLN A 500 29.25 -89.83 43.13
N GLU A 501 28.21 -89.04 42.87
CA GLU A 501 26.84 -89.20 43.40
C GLU A 501 26.70 -89.59 44.89
N PHE A 502 26.22 -88.66 45.72
CA PHE A 502 25.15 -88.90 46.71
C PHE A 502 24.62 -87.54 47.24
N SER A 503 23.30 -87.34 47.10
CA SER A 503 22.48 -86.35 47.86
C SER A 503 22.42 -86.81 49.34
N PRO A 504 22.07 -85.99 50.37
CA PRO A 504 21.16 -84.84 50.32
C PRO A 504 21.45 -83.67 51.30
N ILE A 505 20.49 -82.74 51.36
CA ILE A 505 20.13 -81.80 52.45
C ILE A 505 20.41 -80.30 52.15
N ARG A 506 19.29 -79.56 52.00
CA ARG A 506 19.16 -78.08 52.11
C ARG A 506 19.56 -77.61 53.52
N PRO A 507 19.98 -76.33 53.77
CA PRO A 507 19.25 -75.15 53.28
C PRO A 507 20.10 -73.88 53.03
N THR A 508 19.39 -72.79 52.74
CA THR A 508 19.75 -71.35 52.70
C THR A 508 20.06 -70.79 51.30
N LEU A 509 19.11 -70.05 50.68
CA LEU A 509 18.69 -68.67 50.95
C LEU A 509 19.82 -67.67 50.64
N VAL A 510 19.81 -67.13 49.41
CA VAL A 510 20.20 -65.75 48.99
C VAL A 510 20.52 -65.63 47.48
N ARG A 511 20.69 -66.71 46.70
CA ARG A 511 21.23 -66.57 45.32
C ARG A 511 20.25 -66.43 44.14
N ASN A 512 18.92 -66.46 44.32
CA ASN A 512 17.99 -66.65 43.18
C ASN A 512 17.12 -65.47 42.72
N PHE A 513 17.27 -64.24 43.23
CA PHE A 513 16.44 -63.12 42.73
C PHE A 513 17.10 -62.26 41.64
N ARG A 514 18.44 -62.21 41.59
CA ARG A 514 19.15 -61.33 40.65
C ARG A 514 19.17 -61.84 39.20
N GLN A 515 19.10 -63.15 38.98
CA GLN A 515 19.16 -63.72 37.62
C GLN A 515 17.77 -63.88 36.97
N ALA A 516 16.71 -64.11 37.77
CA ALA A 516 15.34 -64.19 37.26
C ALA A 516 14.74 -62.82 36.87
N ALA A 517 15.14 -61.73 37.54
CA ALA A 517 14.63 -60.39 37.22
C ALA A 517 15.21 -59.82 35.91
N LEU A 518 16.42 -60.23 35.53
CA LEU A 518 17.12 -59.75 34.33
C LEU A 518 16.66 -60.45 33.04
N GLU A 519 16.23 -61.72 33.10
CA GLU A 519 15.68 -62.42 31.92
C GLU A 519 14.21 -62.09 31.61
N ILE A 520 13.41 -61.70 32.60
CA ILE A 520 12.01 -61.29 32.37
C ILE A 520 11.94 -59.89 31.74
N PHE A 521 12.89 -59.00 32.03
CA PHE A 521 12.85 -57.61 31.56
C PHE A 521 13.39 -57.40 30.13
N PHE A 522 14.20 -58.31 29.59
CA PHE A 522 14.80 -58.20 28.24
C PHE A 522 14.22 -59.17 27.20
N SER A 523 12.98 -59.64 27.37
CA SER A 523 12.30 -60.38 26.30
C SER A 523 11.81 -59.41 25.19
N ASN A 524 12.28 -59.61 23.95
CA ASN A 524 11.80 -58.95 22.72
C ASN A 524 10.26 -58.93 22.58
N LYS A 525 9.55 -59.81 23.29
CA LYS A 525 8.09 -59.91 23.30
C LYS A 525 7.39 -58.79 24.10
N PHE A 526 8.04 -58.20 25.12
CA PHE A 526 7.45 -57.15 25.97
C PHE A 526 7.56 -55.75 25.32
N GLN A 527 8.73 -55.40 24.77
CA GLN A 527 8.90 -54.14 24.03
C GLN A 527 8.02 -54.07 22.77
N SER A 528 7.85 -55.20 22.07
CA SER A 528 6.92 -55.32 20.93
C SER A 528 5.49 -54.95 21.31
N ARG A 529 4.99 -55.46 22.46
CA ARG A 529 3.62 -55.20 22.91
C ARG A 529 3.40 -53.75 23.31
N VAL A 530 4.36 -53.15 24.01
CA VAL A 530 4.27 -51.73 24.42
C VAL A 530 4.27 -50.80 23.20
N MET A 531 5.15 -51.04 22.23
CA MET A 531 5.20 -50.26 20.98
C MET A 531 3.89 -50.37 20.18
N ILE A 532 3.29 -51.56 20.10
CA ILE A 532 2.00 -51.79 19.44
C ILE A 532 0.88 -51.01 20.15
N CYS A 533 0.84 -51.01 21.48
CA CYS A 533 -0.18 -50.25 22.22
C CYS A 533 0.03 -48.73 22.04
N ILE A 534 1.27 -48.22 22.06
CA ILE A 534 1.55 -46.79 21.81
C ILE A 534 1.08 -46.37 20.41
N LEU A 535 1.41 -47.17 19.38
CA LEU A 535 1.01 -46.90 18.00
C LEU A 535 -0.52 -46.94 17.82
N HIS A 536 -1.19 -47.82 18.57
CA HIS A 536 -2.65 -47.93 18.59
C HIS A 536 -3.31 -46.70 19.23
N TYR A 537 -2.83 -46.25 20.40
CA TYR A 537 -3.36 -45.03 21.04
C TYR A 537 -3.07 -43.76 20.23
N PHE A 538 -1.90 -43.67 19.59
CA PHE A 538 -1.60 -42.59 18.66
C PHE A 538 -2.57 -42.57 17.47
N ASN A 539 -2.90 -43.73 16.91
CA ASN A 539 -3.88 -43.86 15.83
C ASN A 539 -5.29 -43.42 16.28
N ILE A 540 -5.72 -43.79 17.49
CA ILE A 540 -6.99 -43.32 18.08
C ILE A 540 -6.98 -41.80 18.24
N GLY A 541 -5.88 -41.21 18.72
CA GLY A 541 -5.73 -39.76 18.87
C GLY A 541 -5.81 -39.00 17.54
N VAL A 542 -5.29 -39.58 16.46
CA VAL A 542 -5.41 -38.98 15.12
C VAL A 542 -6.84 -39.12 14.59
N LEU A 543 -7.52 -40.25 14.83
CA LEU A 543 -8.91 -40.47 14.41
C LEU A 543 -9.89 -39.55 15.16
N SER A 544 -9.65 -39.26 16.44
CA SER A 544 -10.48 -38.33 17.19
C SER A 544 -10.40 -36.89 16.64
N LEU A 545 -9.23 -36.45 16.17
CA LEU A 545 -9.09 -35.15 15.50
C LEU A 545 -9.92 -35.07 14.21
N PHE A 546 -9.94 -36.13 13.40
CA PHE A 546 -10.78 -36.18 12.19
C PHE A 546 -12.27 -36.25 12.51
N PHE A 547 -12.65 -36.91 13.60
CA PHE A 547 -14.03 -36.92 14.05
C PHE A 547 -14.48 -35.51 14.50
N VAL A 548 -13.61 -34.76 15.19
CA VAL A 548 -13.87 -33.37 15.54
C VAL A 548 -14.01 -32.49 14.30
N GLU A 549 -13.13 -32.65 13.31
CA GLU A 549 -13.23 -31.96 12.01
C GLU A 549 -14.56 -32.28 11.31
N LEU A 550 -15.01 -33.53 11.35
CA LEU A 550 -16.27 -33.97 10.77
C LEU A 550 -17.47 -33.29 11.44
N VAL A 551 -17.49 -33.25 12.77
CA VAL A 551 -18.55 -32.59 13.55
C VAL A 551 -18.59 -31.10 13.25
N LEU A 552 -17.43 -30.44 13.16
CA LEU A 552 -17.33 -29.04 12.76
C LEU A 552 -17.85 -28.81 11.32
N LYS A 553 -17.50 -29.69 10.38
CA LYS A 553 -17.98 -29.61 8.99
C LYS A 553 -19.49 -29.78 8.90
N VAL A 554 -20.07 -30.74 9.63
CA VAL A 554 -21.53 -30.93 9.71
C VAL A 554 -22.19 -29.73 10.36
N PHE A 555 -21.57 -29.13 11.38
CA PHE A 555 -22.07 -27.92 12.04
C PHE A 555 -22.10 -26.71 11.09
N VAL A 556 -21.05 -26.51 10.30
CA VAL A 556 -20.95 -25.37 9.36
C VAL A 556 -21.80 -25.58 8.11
N MET A 557 -21.86 -26.80 7.57
CA MET A 557 -22.51 -27.08 6.29
C MET A 557 -23.96 -27.59 6.39
N GLY A 558 -24.39 -28.02 7.57
CA GLY A 558 -25.73 -28.58 7.81
C GLY A 558 -26.03 -29.84 6.99
N PHE A 559 -27.32 -30.07 6.66
CA PHE A 559 -27.78 -31.21 5.86
C PHE A 559 -27.30 -31.18 4.39
N THR A 560 -26.68 -30.08 3.95
CA THR A 560 -26.14 -29.93 2.59
C THR A 560 -25.01 -30.90 2.29
N ILE A 561 -24.33 -31.42 3.32
CA ILE A 561 -23.26 -32.42 3.19
C ILE A 561 -23.78 -33.71 2.53
N PHE A 562 -25.06 -34.05 2.74
CA PHE A 562 -25.70 -35.24 2.17
C PHE A 562 -25.92 -35.17 0.65
N LYS A 563 -25.88 -33.96 0.05
CA LYS A 563 -25.97 -33.81 -1.42
C LYS A 563 -24.66 -34.20 -2.12
N TYR A 564 -23.52 -34.20 -1.42
CA TYR A 564 -22.22 -34.51 -1.99
C TYR A 564 -21.83 -35.97 -1.70
N ARG A 565 -22.11 -36.85 -2.68
CA ARG A 565 -21.93 -38.32 -2.55
C ARG A 565 -20.54 -38.73 -2.00
N MET A 566 -19.48 -38.01 -2.36
CA MET A 566 -18.11 -38.32 -1.91
C MET A 566 -17.82 -37.88 -0.47
N GLU A 567 -18.44 -36.79 0.01
CA GLU A 567 -18.26 -36.33 1.39
C GLU A 567 -19.04 -37.21 2.37
N MET A 568 -20.19 -37.71 1.93
CA MET A 568 -20.98 -38.70 2.68
C MET A 568 -20.28 -40.05 2.83
N PHE A 569 -19.62 -40.51 1.77
CA PHE A 569 -18.83 -41.74 1.85
C PHE A 569 -17.67 -41.59 2.85
N ASP A 570 -16.98 -40.46 2.82
CA ASP A 570 -15.90 -40.13 3.75
C ASP A 570 -16.39 -40.03 5.21
N PHE A 571 -17.58 -39.45 5.43
CA PHE A 571 -18.26 -39.41 6.73
C PHE A 571 -18.51 -40.83 7.29
N ILE A 572 -19.04 -41.73 6.47
CA ILE A 572 -19.31 -43.12 6.85
C ILE A 572 -18.00 -43.86 7.18
N VAL A 573 -16.95 -43.65 6.37
CA VAL A 573 -15.63 -44.27 6.58
C VAL A 573 -14.99 -43.80 7.89
N ILE A 574 -15.04 -42.51 8.21
CA ILE A 574 -14.46 -41.96 9.45
C ILE A 574 -15.19 -42.50 10.69
N ILE A 575 -16.53 -42.56 10.65
CA ILE A 575 -17.34 -43.09 11.76
C ILE A 575 -17.06 -44.58 11.97
N LEU A 576 -17.13 -45.39 10.91
CA LEU A 576 -16.85 -46.82 11.00
C LEU A 576 -15.42 -47.08 11.50
N SER A 577 -14.44 -46.35 10.99
CA SER A 577 -13.03 -46.48 11.41
C SER A 577 -12.84 -46.11 12.89
N PHE A 578 -13.51 -45.06 13.37
CA PHE A 578 -13.44 -44.63 14.77
C PHE A 578 -14.14 -45.62 15.70
N SER A 579 -15.35 -46.07 15.35
CA SER A 579 -16.11 -47.06 16.11
C SER A 579 -15.36 -48.39 16.21
N LEU A 580 -14.80 -48.89 15.10
CA LEU A 580 -13.99 -50.10 15.10
C LEU A 580 -12.71 -49.92 15.93
N SER A 581 -12.05 -48.76 15.83
CA SER A 581 -10.83 -48.48 16.61
C SER A 581 -11.07 -48.43 18.11
N ILE A 582 -12.25 -48.00 18.57
CA ILE A 582 -12.65 -48.04 19.98
C ILE A 582 -13.00 -49.46 20.42
N VAL A 583 -13.80 -50.19 19.63
CA VAL A 583 -14.29 -51.53 19.97
C VAL A 583 -13.14 -52.54 20.05
N TYR A 584 -12.15 -52.45 19.16
CA TYR A 584 -10.95 -53.30 19.19
C TYR A 584 -9.82 -52.72 20.07
N GLY A 585 -10.13 -51.76 20.94
CA GLY A 585 -9.18 -50.96 21.73
C GLY A 585 -8.37 -51.71 22.81
N ASN A 586 -8.66 -52.99 23.05
CA ASN A 586 -7.91 -53.81 23.99
C ASN A 586 -6.75 -54.51 23.27
N CYS A 587 -5.52 -54.17 23.69
CA CYS A 587 -4.23 -54.56 23.09
C CYS A 587 -3.93 -56.09 23.05
N SER A 588 -4.95 -56.94 23.24
CA SER A 588 -4.90 -58.40 23.29
C SER A 588 -5.50 -59.09 22.05
N ARG A 589 -6.32 -58.40 21.23
CA ARG A 589 -7.05 -59.02 20.09
C ARG A 589 -6.90 -58.19 18.80
N THR A 590 -5.73 -58.24 18.17
CA THR A 590 -5.42 -57.46 16.95
C THR A 590 -5.10 -58.31 15.72
N ALA A 591 -5.48 -59.59 15.68
CA ALA A 591 -5.22 -60.44 14.51
C ALA A 591 -6.33 -60.35 13.43
N ASP A 592 -7.61 -60.24 13.81
CA ASP A 592 -8.70 -60.49 12.84
C ASP A 592 -9.24 -59.24 12.11
N GLY A 593 -8.78 -58.03 12.48
CA GLY A 593 -9.26 -56.76 11.91
C GLY A 593 -8.24 -55.96 11.09
N ALA A 594 -7.02 -56.48 10.91
CA ALA A 594 -5.90 -55.71 10.36
C ALA A 594 -6.09 -55.26 8.90
N GLY A 595 -6.78 -56.06 8.07
CA GLY A 595 -7.00 -55.75 6.64
C GLY A 595 -7.91 -54.54 6.38
N LEU A 596 -8.95 -54.37 7.20
CA LEU A 596 -9.87 -53.23 7.10
C LEU A 596 -9.20 -51.92 7.53
N LEU A 597 -8.35 -51.97 8.55
CA LEU A 597 -7.59 -50.81 9.03
C LEU A 597 -6.56 -50.31 8.00
N ILE A 598 -5.96 -51.21 7.21
CA ILE A 598 -5.03 -50.84 6.12
C ILE A 598 -5.78 -50.16 4.96
N SER A 599 -6.96 -50.67 4.62
CA SER A 599 -7.79 -50.12 3.53
C SER A 599 -8.22 -48.67 3.82
N PHE A 600 -8.59 -48.36 5.07
CA PHE A 600 -8.93 -47.00 5.48
C PHE A 600 -7.71 -46.06 5.54
N ARG A 601 -6.50 -46.59 5.76
CA ARG A 601 -5.25 -45.79 5.70
C ARG A 601 -4.90 -45.39 4.26
N LEU A 602 -5.15 -46.24 3.28
CA LEU A 602 -4.94 -45.92 1.86
C LEU A 602 -5.96 -44.89 1.35
N TRP A 603 -7.23 -44.99 1.80
CA TRP A 603 -8.26 -43.99 1.50
C TRP A 603 -7.88 -42.58 2.00
N ARG A 604 -7.20 -42.49 3.15
CA ARG A 604 -6.74 -41.22 3.74
C ARG A 604 -5.72 -40.48 2.85
N ILE A 605 -4.85 -41.20 2.13
CA ILE A 605 -3.88 -40.59 1.22
C ILE A 605 -4.59 -39.98 0.01
N LEU A 606 -5.59 -40.70 -0.55
CA LEU A 606 -6.40 -40.21 -1.67
C LEU A 606 -7.21 -38.95 -1.32
N ARG A 607 -7.69 -38.83 -0.07
CA ARG A 607 -8.41 -37.64 0.42
C ARG A 607 -7.53 -36.38 0.42
N ILE A 608 -6.25 -36.51 0.80
CA ILE A 608 -5.30 -35.39 0.83
C ILE A 608 -5.08 -34.85 -0.59
N PHE A 609 -4.89 -35.74 -1.57
CA PHE A 609 -4.77 -35.35 -2.97
C PHE A 609 -6.01 -34.61 -3.49
N LYS A 610 -7.22 -35.07 -3.13
CA LYS A 610 -8.47 -34.42 -3.53
C LYS A 610 -8.61 -33.00 -2.96
N ASN A 611 -8.19 -32.78 -1.72
CA ASN A 611 -8.21 -31.45 -1.09
C ASN A 611 -7.23 -30.46 -1.76
N VAL A 612 -6.08 -30.95 -2.22
CA VAL A 612 -5.11 -30.15 -3.01
C VAL A 612 -5.68 -29.81 -4.40
N VAL A 613 -6.31 -30.76 -5.08
CA VAL A 613 -6.94 -30.49 -6.39
C VAL A 613 -8.09 -29.48 -6.27
N ALA A 614 -8.85 -29.52 -5.17
CA ALA A 614 -9.91 -28.56 -4.92
C ALA A 614 -9.39 -27.13 -4.69
N SER A 615 -8.24 -26.95 -4.02
CA SER A 615 -7.64 -25.62 -3.83
C SER A 615 -7.14 -25.02 -5.14
N VAL A 616 -6.53 -25.83 -6.00
CA VAL A 616 -6.08 -25.42 -7.35
C VAL A 616 -7.27 -25.06 -8.24
N LYS A 617 -8.36 -25.82 -8.18
CA LYS A 617 -9.59 -25.52 -8.94
C LYS A 617 -10.25 -24.21 -8.48
N MET A 618 -10.22 -23.91 -7.17
CA MET A 618 -10.72 -22.65 -6.63
C MET A 618 -9.89 -21.44 -7.09
N GLU A 619 -8.57 -21.60 -7.22
CA GLU A 619 -7.69 -20.55 -7.73
C GLU A 619 -7.90 -20.30 -9.23
N ALA A 620 -8.05 -21.37 -10.03
CA ALA A 620 -8.41 -21.26 -11.45
C ALA A 620 -9.77 -20.56 -11.65
N GLN A 621 -10.78 -20.89 -10.84
CA GLN A 621 -12.09 -20.25 -10.89
C GLN A 621 -12.07 -18.78 -10.46
N ARG A 622 -11.16 -18.38 -9.55
CA ARG A 622 -10.95 -16.96 -9.21
C ARG A 622 -10.35 -16.17 -10.36
N LYS A 623 -9.37 -16.74 -11.09
CA LYS A 623 -8.79 -16.10 -12.29
C LYS A 623 -9.83 -15.89 -13.38
N ILE A 624 -10.61 -16.93 -13.72
CA ILE A 624 -11.69 -16.84 -14.71
C ILE A 624 -12.75 -15.80 -14.29
N ARG A 625 -13.11 -15.72 -13.00
CA ARG A 625 -14.04 -14.69 -12.49
C ARG A 625 -13.48 -13.27 -12.63
N LYS A 626 -12.17 -13.08 -12.42
CA LYS A 626 -11.52 -11.77 -12.57
C LYS A 626 -11.51 -11.33 -14.03
N GLU A 627 -11.13 -12.22 -14.93
CA GLU A 627 -11.13 -11.96 -16.38
C GLU A 627 -12.55 -11.73 -16.93
N GLY A 628 -13.54 -12.47 -16.44
CA GLY A 628 -14.95 -12.27 -16.80
C GLY A 628 -15.50 -10.89 -16.38
N ARG A 629 -15.04 -10.33 -15.25
CA ARG A 629 -15.40 -8.96 -14.82
C ARG A 629 -14.78 -7.92 -15.74
N THR A 630 -13.51 -8.08 -16.10
CA THR A 630 -12.82 -7.19 -17.04
C THR A 630 -13.45 -7.22 -18.42
N LYS A 631 -13.80 -8.41 -18.94
CA LYS A 631 -14.48 -8.56 -20.24
C LYS A 631 -15.83 -7.83 -20.26
N LYS A 632 -16.64 -7.96 -19.20
CA LYS A 632 -17.93 -7.24 -19.09
C LYS A 632 -17.75 -5.73 -18.99
N ALA A 633 -16.72 -5.26 -18.28
CA ALA A 633 -16.40 -3.82 -18.21
C ALA A 633 -16.00 -3.27 -19.58
N LEU A 634 -15.14 -3.99 -20.32
CA LEU A 634 -14.70 -3.61 -21.66
C LEU A 634 -15.86 -3.61 -22.67
N GLN A 635 -16.79 -4.55 -22.57
CA GLN A 635 -18.00 -4.58 -23.41
C GLN A 635 -18.92 -3.37 -23.15
N ARG A 636 -19.01 -2.90 -21.89
CA ARG A 636 -19.77 -1.69 -21.56
C ARG A 636 -19.12 -0.43 -22.12
N GLU A 637 -17.81 -0.34 -22.06
CA GLU A 637 -17.01 0.73 -22.70
C GLU A 637 -17.26 0.79 -24.22
N VAL A 638 -17.17 -0.36 -24.90
CA VAL A 638 -17.43 -0.44 -26.36
C VAL A 638 -18.86 -0.02 -26.70
N CYS A 639 -19.85 -0.37 -25.86
CA CYS A 639 -21.24 0.04 -26.06
C CYS A 639 -21.41 1.56 -25.94
N LYS A 640 -20.82 2.18 -24.91
CA LYS A 640 -20.83 3.63 -24.72
C LYS A 640 -20.16 4.37 -25.87
N LEU A 641 -19.03 3.87 -26.35
CA LEU A 641 -18.31 4.46 -27.49
C LEU A 641 -19.14 4.38 -28.77
N ARG A 642 -19.87 3.28 -29.00
CA ARG A 642 -20.79 3.17 -30.16
C ARG A 642 -21.92 4.17 -30.11
N GLU A 643 -22.54 4.33 -28.94
CA GLU A 643 -23.62 5.32 -28.74
C GLU A 643 -23.11 6.74 -28.96
N TYR A 644 -21.90 7.04 -28.46
CA TYR A 644 -21.24 8.33 -28.69
C TYR A 644 -20.97 8.60 -30.17
N CYS A 645 -20.42 7.63 -30.91
CA CYS A 645 -20.20 7.75 -32.35
C CYS A 645 -21.51 7.98 -33.12
N LEU A 646 -22.60 7.27 -32.77
CA LEU A 646 -23.91 7.46 -33.40
C LEU A 646 -24.46 8.87 -33.16
N LYS A 647 -24.28 9.41 -31.96
CA LYS A 647 -24.70 10.78 -31.64
C LYS A 647 -23.92 11.83 -32.43
N GLN A 648 -22.61 11.64 -32.58
CA GLN A 648 -21.78 12.52 -33.41
C GLN A 648 -22.16 12.44 -34.89
N GLU A 649 -22.47 11.25 -35.42
CA GLU A 649 -22.95 11.10 -36.80
C GLU A 649 -24.28 11.84 -37.02
N TYR A 650 -25.21 11.78 -36.05
CA TYR A 650 -26.47 12.51 -36.11
C TYR A 650 -26.25 14.04 -36.11
N GLU A 651 -25.40 14.55 -35.21
CA GLU A 651 -25.07 15.99 -35.18
C GLU A 651 -24.38 16.44 -36.47
N LEU A 652 -23.45 15.64 -37.01
CA LEU A 652 -22.82 15.92 -38.30
C LEU A 652 -23.84 15.98 -39.45
N GLN A 653 -24.83 15.09 -39.46
CA GLN A 653 -25.92 15.13 -40.45
C GLN A 653 -26.79 16.38 -40.28
N PHE A 654 -27.10 16.75 -39.05
CA PHE A 654 -27.87 17.96 -38.74
C PHE A 654 -27.13 19.23 -39.22
N TYR A 655 -25.84 19.37 -38.92
CA TYR A 655 -25.05 20.50 -39.40
C TYR A 655 -24.91 20.51 -40.92
N ARG A 656 -24.80 19.34 -41.58
CA ARG A 656 -24.80 19.25 -43.05
C ARG A 656 -26.08 19.78 -43.68
N LEU A 657 -27.24 19.49 -43.08
CA LEU A 657 -28.53 20.01 -43.54
C LEU A 657 -28.60 21.53 -43.44
N ILE A 658 -28.14 22.10 -42.32
CA ILE A 658 -28.08 23.56 -42.13
C ILE A 658 -27.13 24.23 -43.14
N LEU A 659 -25.97 23.63 -43.41
CA LEU A 659 -25.01 24.15 -44.38
C LEU A 659 -25.57 24.11 -45.81
N GLN A 660 -26.30 23.05 -46.17
CA GLN A 660 -27.02 22.97 -47.46
C GLN A 660 -28.11 24.02 -47.57
N GLN A 661 -28.89 24.24 -46.50
CA GLN A 661 -29.95 25.25 -46.47
C GLN A 661 -29.40 26.67 -46.67
N ASN A 662 -28.18 26.93 -46.19
CA ASN A 662 -27.50 28.22 -46.33
C ASN A 662 -26.56 28.32 -47.56
N ARG A 663 -26.60 27.34 -48.47
CA ARG A 663 -25.79 27.29 -49.70
C ARG A 663 -24.26 27.39 -49.47
N ILE A 664 -23.77 26.88 -48.34
CA ILE A 664 -22.33 26.86 -48.03
C ILE A 664 -21.73 25.52 -48.51
N PRO A 665 -20.67 25.52 -49.35
CA PRO A 665 -20.09 24.30 -49.89
C PRO A 665 -19.44 23.44 -48.79
N LEU A 666 -19.71 22.14 -48.81
CA LEU A 666 -19.16 21.15 -47.88
C LEU A 666 -17.79 20.63 -48.34
N PRO A 667 -16.77 20.55 -47.47
CA PRO A 667 -15.48 19.96 -47.82
C PRO A 667 -15.61 18.45 -48.09
N THR A 668 -14.94 17.99 -49.15
CA THR A 668 -14.92 16.58 -49.59
C THR A 668 -14.18 15.72 -48.57
N VAL A 669 -14.91 14.92 -47.78
CA VAL A 669 -14.30 13.97 -46.84
C VAL A 669 -13.71 12.79 -47.61
N LEU A 670 -12.39 12.58 -47.46
CA LEU A 670 -11.68 11.37 -47.86
C LEU A 670 -12.40 10.14 -47.29
N ARG A 671 -12.98 9.30 -48.17
CA ARG A 671 -13.50 7.99 -47.78
C ARG A 671 -12.33 7.09 -47.40
N ILE A 672 -12.13 6.87 -46.10
CA ILE A 672 -11.34 5.73 -45.64
C ILE A 672 -12.21 4.47 -45.87
N PRO A 673 -11.73 3.47 -46.64
CA PRO A 673 -12.50 2.25 -46.86
C PRO A 673 -12.75 1.53 -45.53
N ARG A 674 -14.01 1.18 -45.26
CA ARG A 674 -14.37 0.29 -44.15
C ARG A 674 -13.76 -1.08 -44.42
N SER A 675 -12.73 -1.45 -43.69
CA SER A 675 -12.28 -2.84 -43.62
C SER A 675 -13.35 -3.65 -42.87
N PRO A 676 -13.81 -4.79 -43.41
CA PRO A 676 -14.64 -5.71 -42.65
C PRO A 676 -13.76 -6.35 -41.58
N LEU A 677 -13.92 -5.91 -40.33
CA LEU A 677 -13.37 -6.63 -39.17
C LEU A 677 -14.21 -7.88 -38.91
N THR A 678 -14.06 -8.89 -39.76
CA THR A 678 -14.33 -10.28 -39.37
C THR A 678 -13.21 -10.71 -38.43
N MET A 679 -13.44 -10.57 -37.14
CA MET A 679 -12.59 -11.19 -36.13
C MET A 679 -12.94 -12.67 -36.07
N SER A 680 -12.27 -13.49 -36.89
CA SER A 680 -12.31 -14.94 -36.71
C SER A 680 -11.51 -15.29 -35.46
N VAL A 681 -12.20 -15.49 -34.34
CA VAL A 681 -11.58 -16.11 -33.17
C VAL A 681 -11.51 -17.61 -33.47
N THR A 682 -10.39 -18.09 -33.99
CA THR A 682 -10.06 -19.51 -33.96
C THR A 682 -9.77 -19.89 -32.52
N VAL A 683 -10.78 -20.44 -31.84
CA VAL A 683 -10.56 -21.16 -30.58
C VAL A 683 -10.08 -22.56 -31.00
N GLU A 684 -8.81 -22.86 -30.79
CA GLU A 684 -8.37 -24.26 -30.70
C GLU A 684 -9.02 -24.87 -29.46
N VAL A 685 -10.16 -25.52 -29.68
CA VAL A 685 -10.79 -26.38 -28.70
C VAL A 685 -10.09 -27.72 -28.81
N ASN A 686 -9.22 -28.04 -27.85
CA ASN A 686 -8.84 -29.44 -27.63
C ASN A 686 -10.11 -30.22 -27.33
N GLU A 687 -10.49 -31.07 -28.29
CA GLU A 687 -11.68 -31.90 -28.25
C GLU A 687 -11.66 -32.81 -27.03
N HIS A 688 -12.57 -32.58 -26.08
CA HIS A 688 -13.37 -33.64 -25.50
C HIS A 688 -14.59 -33.05 -24.79
N CYS A 689 -15.76 -33.59 -25.14
CA CYS A 689 -17.11 -33.29 -24.63
C CYS A 689 -17.86 -32.09 -25.26
N LEU A 690 -18.34 -32.30 -26.49
CA LEU A 690 -19.66 -31.80 -26.90
C LEU A 690 -20.68 -32.93 -26.76
N LYS A 691 -21.76 -32.68 -26.02
CA LYS A 691 -23.12 -33.07 -26.42
C LYS A 691 -24.16 -32.21 -25.69
N SER A 692 -25.12 -31.75 -26.50
CA SER A 692 -26.36 -31.02 -26.21
C SER A 692 -26.24 -29.61 -25.64
N LEU A 693 -26.45 -28.60 -26.50
CA LEU A 693 -27.77 -27.95 -26.62
C LEU A 693 -27.72 -26.93 -27.76
N SER A 694 -28.46 -27.25 -28.82
CA SER A 694 -28.93 -26.31 -29.82
C SER A 694 -30.01 -25.41 -29.19
N ASN A 695 -29.89 -24.09 -29.37
CA ASN A 695 -30.93 -23.23 -29.96
C ASN A 695 -30.54 -21.76 -29.82
N ASP A 696 -30.94 -20.99 -30.84
CA ASP A 696 -30.79 -19.55 -31.01
C ASP A 696 -31.16 -18.72 -29.78
N GLU A 697 -30.34 -17.72 -29.45
CA GLU A 697 -30.84 -16.45 -28.90
C GLU A 697 -29.98 -15.26 -29.38
N SER A 698 -30.47 -14.62 -30.44
CA SER A 698 -30.14 -13.24 -30.81
C SER A 698 -30.84 -12.28 -29.83
N TYR A 699 -30.10 -11.45 -29.11
CA TYR A 699 -30.71 -10.40 -28.28
C TYR A 699 -30.83 -9.09 -29.08
N ILE A 700 -32.08 -8.79 -29.46
CA ILE A 700 -32.54 -7.56 -30.10
C ILE A 700 -32.70 -6.49 -29.01
N CYS A 701 -32.09 -5.31 -29.17
CA CYS A 701 -32.42 -4.13 -28.37
C CYS A 701 -33.71 -3.52 -28.94
N GLU A 702 -34.83 -3.72 -28.24
CA GLU A 702 -36.11 -3.08 -28.58
C GLU A 702 -36.06 -1.56 -28.38
N LYS A 703 -36.58 -0.84 -29.38
CA LYS A 703 -36.95 0.57 -29.33
C LYS A 703 -38.23 0.71 -28.50
N SER A 704 -38.23 1.52 -27.45
CA SER A 704 -39.46 2.04 -26.86
C SER A 704 -40.01 3.18 -27.74
N SER A 705 -41.07 2.90 -28.48
CA SER A 705 -41.94 3.92 -29.08
C SER A 705 -43.13 4.16 -28.15
N SER A 706 -43.21 5.34 -27.54
CA SER A 706 -44.45 5.85 -26.94
C SER A 706 -45.29 6.53 -28.02
N ASN A 707 -46.44 5.93 -28.36
CA ASN A 707 -47.55 6.63 -28.98
C ASN A 707 -48.35 7.33 -27.89
N THR A 708 -48.67 8.61 -28.10
CA THR A 708 -49.96 9.21 -27.71
C THR A 708 -50.22 10.43 -28.61
N GLU A 709 -51.28 10.27 -29.41
CA GLU A 709 -52.18 11.25 -30.07
C GLU A 709 -51.62 12.37 -30.96
#